data_AF-A0A2T6D0N8-F1
#
_entry.id   AF-A0A2T6D0N8-F1
#
_cell.length_a   1.000
_cell.length_b   1.000
_cell.length_c   1.000
_cell.angle_alpha   90.00
_cell.angle_beta   90.00
_cell.angle_gamma   90.00
#
_symmetry.space_group_name_H-M   'P 1'
#
loop_
_entity.id
_entity.type
_entity.pdbx_description
1 polymer ?
#
loop_
_entity_poly.entity_id
_entity_poly.type
_entity_poly.pdbx_seq_one_letter_code
_entity_poly.pdbx_strand_id
1 'polypeptide(L)'
;MSAQSSKSAMKSVPALILVGAFSLSAYAQTPAPTPFAAQPVAVRPIKPAKTTVTPVDLFSQEKSALWSTEPETVGDKIPFSLQSENGTGFLRIKTDAMEPGKMTVRATPPGDAPANGEVWAKARANYVTFLCRSNNPAEMTFHPLQRGKSAGTYCGPFSVAPGDWKRVILPVAELRLKDFSKIAGLGFRLVKAPAGTVVDIKDLAVGNVPYFDDLWKTQKLTISIDGDWRFATDPGDKGMTESWFAPGFDDSQWKVLKSGLEWQAQGIQHYGYGWYRQQIFVPKEFEGVPLKITFCDIKADDDAWFNGQRIGGFNGEYKYNNWSTRTYVVPPSVIRYGENNQIAIRIWGGNLTFIKNKSGLIKGPLVAELDPYTVKFRKPGGEAVAPDLFDLSDAQQGQPFEIVFSFPGELAQTAGAQVQFKLVNSIGTALASGQAPLVAGDKGIATATVPVDLETSRKVYLSGRLWAQLIINDAQGMPLYAGGREMDRLSFLKRDTTPLPALPETLEDTPYGKLKLVDEIDASKPIFEDAHPYLQSGFTKAQERMPAGSDVDVKVSEILGKKARESAYGWFAYRVGRGKLNPRSTYLLRIEYPEDKPRFSPIEVQVGQNFMDIGWKSGVGADDVYDNWPLNKKWNWYDVIVPLDDETTGTGGTGTAPAENGFWVYFMNKIGPQGFYSMWEGGPAVAKIKLYEINPEKDAPVIHRPEGLPNRVLSLDWERQPDGNPEDFVKYAKLMGYSAISPIMIKWHFMNFSEPLNGYTSIVIDEHNYWASKPYDPATGEPASSPIPGRKTQHELFLEATKKWGIDYIPRFEWGGSMDLPEDAKAIGVDAKLAKPNRFAQWSSNLLNQATWDDLQKLMDYLIKPYVKDNPQLTGVLWRIRCDRVQISYGEADLELFSKETGIALPPGGPAQRAAWAAGEMRAKYDEWWHGKRADFHKKLAALLKSYRPDMELYYYNWDPDKFGIILPDTTAWAFKAKVAKSGPTGGKAAYEAERAERKKLTASDYIETVRTGNFGDAFKGSNRADYGIRPELYRDTPGIQIFAPANYLCYADKPEYLNYFQTADGLAVSNVVSYDEVNARNINPKYEGNMITPGGPDFSMALELLAYFHGDARTLNYTVYTYGRGFADAHRRFAQAFLALPAVKGTVIDQGDADVKARLYPTDKGTYLGVAYKGYEGKKLTIKVPGKAGAKLKDLVTDKYVSTTNSGADLQFVIDSQPMELNAYRIE
;
A
#
# COMPACT_ATOMS: atom_id res chain seq x y z
N MET A 1 -48.43 -17.51 42.69
CA MET A 1 -49.24 -18.58 42.05
C MET A 1 -48.24 -19.62 41.56
N SER A 2 -47.94 -20.59 42.43
CA SER A 2 -48.42 -21.99 42.37
C SER A 2 -47.59 -22.81 41.39
N ALA A 3 -46.94 -23.92 41.74
CA ALA A 3 -46.83 -24.71 42.97
C ALA A 3 -45.59 -25.60 42.76
N GLN A 4 -44.70 -25.77 43.75
CA GLN A 4 -44.55 -26.99 44.58
C GLN A 4 -44.52 -28.31 43.76
N SER A 5 -43.62 -29.26 44.01
CA SER A 5 -43.21 -29.80 45.30
C SER A 5 -41.97 -30.72 45.06
N SER A 6 -40.92 -30.67 45.89
CA SER A 6 -40.73 -31.47 47.13
C SER A 6 -40.18 -32.88 46.84
N LYS A 7 -39.22 -33.51 47.53
CA LYS A 7 -38.74 -33.51 48.93
C LYS A 7 -37.32 -34.14 48.91
N SER A 8 -36.33 -33.61 49.62
CA SER A 8 -35.99 -33.88 51.06
C SER A 8 -35.60 -35.33 51.31
N ALA A 9 -34.61 -35.74 52.10
CA ALA A 9 -33.58 -35.16 52.98
C ALA A 9 -32.73 -36.41 53.41
N MET A 10 -31.65 -36.41 54.19
CA MET A 10 -31.32 -35.66 55.39
C MET A 10 -29.90 -36.10 55.88
N LYS A 11 -29.12 -35.12 56.32
CA LYS A 11 -28.20 -35.06 57.49
C LYS A 11 -27.34 -36.28 57.87
N SER A 12 -26.04 -36.05 58.08
CA SER A 12 -25.49 -35.75 59.42
C SER A 12 -23.98 -35.43 59.39
N VAL A 13 -23.57 -34.54 60.29
CA VAL A 13 -22.20 -34.13 60.67
C VAL A 13 -22.03 -34.61 62.12
N PRO A 14 -20.87 -35.15 62.58
CA PRO A 14 -19.98 -34.33 63.42
C PRO A 14 -18.46 -34.66 63.45
N ALA A 15 -17.67 -33.60 63.63
CA ALA A 15 -16.59 -33.39 64.62
C ALA A 15 -15.21 -34.12 64.58
N LEU A 16 -14.19 -33.23 64.63
CA LEU A 16 -12.95 -33.21 65.46
C LEU A 16 -11.68 -34.03 65.11
N ILE A 17 -10.65 -33.28 64.67
CA ILE A 17 -9.34 -33.02 65.33
C ILE A 17 -8.27 -34.15 65.45
N LEU A 18 -7.16 -33.88 64.70
CA LEU A 18 -5.71 -33.94 65.01
C LEU A 18 -4.82 -35.20 64.80
N VAL A 19 -3.70 -34.88 64.12
CA VAL A 19 -2.32 -35.44 64.10
C VAL A 19 -2.01 -36.71 63.29
N GLY A 20 -1.13 -36.54 62.30
CA GLY A 20 0.06 -37.40 62.20
C GLY A 20 0.34 -38.05 60.84
N ALA A 21 1.56 -37.81 60.35
CA ALA A 21 2.32 -38.59 59.36
C ALA A 21 1.87 -38.53 57.89
N PHE A 22 2.53 -37.65 57.12
CA PHE A 22 2.60 -37.78 55.66
C PHE A 22 3.51 -38.96 55.30
N SER A 23 2.90 -40.08 54.91
CA SER A 23 3.55 -41.14 54.14
C SER A 23 2.89 -41.23 52.76
N LEU A 24 3.76 -41.23 51.73
CA LEU A 24 3.48 -41.36 50.31
C LEU A 24 2.30 -42.29 49.96
N SER A 25 1.30 -41.74 49.27
CA SER A 25 0.34 -42.52 48.48
C SER A 25 0.17 -41.86 47.11
N ALA A 26 0.35 -42.66 46.07
CA ALA A 26 0.32 -42.31 44.66
C ALA A 26 -0.83 -41.35 44.32
N TYR A 27 -0.47 -40.18 43.79
CA TYR A 27 -1.42 -39.34 43.08
C TYR A 27 -1.83 -40.07 41.80
N ALA A 28 -3.14 -40.33 41.69
CA ALA A 28 -3.75 -40.81 40.47
C ALA A 28 -3.39 -39.83 39.34
N GLN A 29 -2.68 -40.34 38.34
CA GLN A 29 -2.51 -39.68 37.05
C GLN A 29 -3.90 -39.32 36.53
N THR A 30 -4.20 -38.03 36.39
CA THR A 30 -5.24 -37.58 35.49
C THR A 30 -4.93 -38.21 34.13
N PRO A 31 -5.85 -38.98 33.50
CA PRO A 31 -5.55 -39.60 32.23
C PRO A 31 -5.19 -38.49 31.23
N ALA A 32 -4.10 -38.71 30.48
CA ALA A 32 -3.75 -37.87 29.35
C ALA A 32 -5.00 -37.66 28.47
N PRO A 33 -5.23 -36.45 27.93
CA PRO A 33 -6.32 -36.24 26.98
C PRO A 33 -6.20 -37.30 25.88
N THR A 34 -7.24 -38.11 25.72
CA THR A 34 -7.30 -39.16 24.72
C THR A 34 -6.96 -38.54 23.36
N PRO A 35 -5.97 -39.04 22.61
CA PRO A 35 -5.67 -38.54 21.28
C PRO A 35 -6.96 -38.53 20.46
N PHE A 36 -7.22 -37.44 19.74
CA PHE A 36 -8.29 -37.39 18.72
C PHE A 36 -7.88 -38.28 17.55
N ALA A 37 -7.89 -39.60 17.76
CA ALA A 37 -7.64 -40.57 16.71
C ALA A 37 -8.84 -40.53 15.76
N ALA A 38 -8.66 -39.89 14.61
CA ALA A 38 -9.56 -40.12 13.49
C ALA A 38 -9.55 -41.63 13.21
N GLN A 39 -10.72 -42.28 13.20
CA GLN A 39 -10.77 -43.70 12.88
C GLN A 39 -10.24 -43.92 11.46
N PRO A 40 -9.40 -44.93 11.22
CA PRO A 40 -8.95 -45.29 9.88
C PRO A 40 -10.16 -45.53 8.99
N VAL A 41 -10.34 -44.70 7.96
CA VAL A 41 -11.35 -44.96 6.94
C VAL A 41 -10.77 -46.07 6.07
N ALA A 42 -11.40 -47.25 6.10
CA ALA A 42 -11.01 -48.34 5.21
C ALA A 42 -11.01 -47.84 3.75
N VAL A 43 -9.88 -48.00 3.05
CA VAL A 43 -9.71 -47.66 1.64
C VAL A 43 -10.76 -48.44 0.84
N ARG A 44 -11.82 -47.75 0.40
CA ARG A 44 -12.83 -48.33 -0.49
C ARG A 44 -12.43 -48.08 -1.93
N PRO A 45 -12.59 -49.05 -2.85
CA PRO A 45 -12.35 -48.82 -4.27
C PRO A 45 -13.24 -47.67 -4.77
N ILE A 46 -12.67 -46.80 -5.60
CA ILE A 46 -13.38 -45.65 -6.15
C ILE A 46 -14.30 -46.15 -7.26
N LYS A 47 -15.61 -46.05 -7.04
CA LYS A 47 -16.61 -46.48 -8.01
C LYS A 47 -16.88 -45.36 -9.02
N PRO A 48 -16.73 -45.59 -10.33
CA PRO A 48 -17.05 -44.58 -11.33
C PRO A 48 -18.53 -44.21 -11.28
N ALA A 49 -18.82 -42.92 -11.47
CA ALA A 49 -20.17 -42.44 -11.67
C ALA A 49 -20.74 -42.96 -13.00
N LYS A 50 -22.07 -43.02 -13.11
CA LYS A 50 -22.74 -43.38 -14.37
C LYS A 50 -22.47 -42.32 -15.42
N THR A 51 -21.82 -42.69 -16.52
CA THR A 51 -21.63 -41.83 -17.69
C THR A 51 -22.96 -41.63 -18.42
N THR A 52 -23.28 -40.37 -18.72
CA THR A 52 -24.44 -39.99 -19.55
C THR A 52 -24.04 -38.90 -20.53
N VAL A 53 -24.53 -38.97 -21.76
CA VAL A 53 -24.41 -37.90 -22.77
C VAL A 53 -25.80 -37.62 -23.30
N THR A 54 -26.26 -36.38 -23.16
CA THR A 54 -27.59 -35.94 -23.56
C THR A 54 -27.46 -34.83 -24.59
N PRO A 55 -27.85 -35.06 -25.85
CA PRO A 55 -27.88 -34.02 -26.88
C PRO A 55 -28.79 -32.85 -26.48
N VAL A 56 -28.41 -31.64 -26.90
CA VAL A 56 -29.15 -30.39 -26.67
C VAL A 56 -29.49 -29.79 -28.03
N ASP A 57 -30.75 -29.88 -28.44
CA ASP A 57 -31.20 -29.32 -29.72
C ASP A 57 -31.46 -27.80 -29.62
N LEU A 58 -30.46 -27.00 -30.02
CA LEU A 58 -30.53 -25.54 -30.11
C LEU A 58 -30.14 -24.97 -31.48
N PHE A 59 -29.69 -25.83 -32.40
CA PHE A 59 -29.16 -25.39 -33.70
C PHE A 59 -30.09 -25.71 -34.88
N SER A 60 -31.25 -26.33 -34.63
CA SER A 60 -32.29 -26.52 -35.65
C SER A 60 -32.92 -25.17 -36.07
N GLN A 61 -33.33 -25.05 -37.34
CA GLN A 61 -33.89 -23.80 -37.87
C GLN A 61 -35.12 -23.31 -37.09
N GLU A 62 -35.92 -24.25 -36.58
CA GLU A 62 -37.10 -23.97 -35.75
C GLU A 62 -36.77 -23.21 -34.45
N LYS A 63 -35.49 -23.24 -34.00
CA LYS A 63 -35.01 -22.57 -32.80
C LYS A 63 -34.33 -21.22 -33.08
N SER A 64 -34.33 -20.76 -34.33
CA SER A 64 -33.70 -19.49 -34.73
C SER A 64 -34.18 -18.28 -33.93
N ALA A 65 -35.47 -18.23 -33.58
CA ALA A 65 -36.07 -17.17 -32.77
C ALA A 65 -35.57 -17.11 -31.31
N LEU A 66 -34.86 -18.14 -30.82
CA LEU A 66 -34.29 -18.16 -29.46
C LEU A 66 -32.92 -17.46 -29.37
N TRP A 67 -32.27 -17.23 -30.50
CA TRP A 67 -30.92 -16.67 -30.57
C TRP A 67 -30.95 -15.14 -30.71
N SER A 68 -30.05 -14.47 -29.99
CA SER A 68 -29.88 -13.01 -29.97
C SER A 68 -28.40 -12.65 -29.74
N THR A 69 -28.08 -11.36 -29.75
CA THR A 69 -26.76 -10.83 -29.39
C THR A 69 -26.80 -10.01 -28.10
N GLU A 70 -25.68 -9.94 -27.39
CA GLU A 70 -25.46 -9.02 -26.27
C GLU A 70 -24.11 -8.30 -26.45
N PRO A 71 -24.10 -6.94 -26.58
CA PRO A 71 -25.27 -6.07 -26.74
C PRO A 71 -26.06 -6.38 -28.03
N GLU A 72 -27.33 -5.97 -28.06
CA GLU A 72 -28.17 -6.10 -29.26
C GLU A 72 -27.55 -5.32 -30.44
N THR A 73 -27.63 -5.88 -31.64
CA THR A 73 -27.15 -5.22 -32.85
C THR A 73 -28.11 -4.12 -33.30
N VAL A 74 -27.55 -2.97 -33.68
CA VAL A 74 -28.29 -1.85 -34.26
C VAL A 74 -28.10 -1.87 -35.79
N GLY A 75 -29.20 -2.02 -36.54
CA GLY A 75 -29.21 -2.10 -38.03
C GLY A 75 -29.22 -3.53 -38.60
N ASP A 76 -29.13 -3.65 -39.93
CA ASP A 76 -29.39 -4.91 -40.68
C ASP A 76 -28.28 -5.97 -40.63
N LYS A 77 -27.20 -5.74 -39.86
CA LYS A 77 -26.04 -6.63 -39.82
C LYS A 77 -26.13 -7.61 -38.65
N ILE A 78 -26.76 -8.77 -38.88
CA ILE A 78 -26.82 -9.87 -37.91
C ILE A 78 -25.54 -10.72 -38.01
N PRO A 79 -24.77 -10.90 -36.92
CA PRO A 79 -23.45 -11.53 -36.98
C PRO A 79 -23.47 -13.05 -36.82
N PHE A 80 -24.66 -13.64 -36.79
CA PHE A 80 -24.83 -15.09 -36.71
C PHE A 80 -26.00 -15.58 -37.58
N SER A 81 -26.02 -16.87 -37.89
CA SER A 81 -27.13 -17.55 -38.56
C SER A 81 -27.17 -19.02 -38.15
N LEU A 82 -28.37 -19.62 -38.06
CA LEU A 82 -28.51 -21.07 -38.01
C LEU A 82 -28.58 -21.63 -39.43
N GLN A 83 -27.73 -22.60 -39.74
CA GLN A 83 -27.67 -23.27 -41.04
C GLN A 83 -27.83 -24.78 -40.86
N SER A 84 -28.01 -25.52 -41.94
CA SER A 84 -28.10 -26.98 -41.92
C SER A 84 -27.22 -27.56 -43.01
N GLU A 85 -26.48 -28.61 -42.68
CA GLU A 85 -25.65 -29.38 -43.60
C GLU A 85 -25.93 -30.87 -43.35
N ASN A 86 -26.34 -31.60 -44.39
CA ASN A 86 -26.69 -33.03 -44.32
C ASN A 86 -27.71 -33.36 -43.20
N GLY A 87 -28.71 -32.49 -43.01
CA GLY A 87 -29.75 -32.69 -41.98
C GLY A 87 -29.33 -32.34 -40.56
N THR A 88 -28.09 -31.88 -40.33
CA THR A 88 -27.60 -31.44 -39.02
C THR A 88 -27.55 -29.91 -38.95
N GLY A 89 -28.26 -29.33 -37.98
CA GLY A 89 -28.25 -27.89 -37.72
C GLY A 89 -26.94 -27.42 -37.07
N PHE A 90 -26.47 -26.24 -37.45
CA PHE A 90 -25.28 -25.61 -36.85
C PHE A 90 -25.41 -24.08 -36.75
N LEU A 91 -24.78 -23.50 -35.74
CA LEU A 91 -24.63 -22.05 -35.57
C LEU A 91 -23.39 -21.56 -36.33
N ARG A 92 -23.57 -20.58 -37.21
CA ARG A 92 -22.48 -19.86 -37.89
C ARG A 92 -22.34 -18.45 -37.32
N ILE A 93 -21.14 -18.08 -36.93
CA ILE A 93 -20.77 -16.75 -36.39
C ILE A 93 -19.74 -16.11 -37.32
N LYS A 94 -19.89 -14.82 -37.65
CA LYS A 94 -19.00 -14.09 -38.58
C LYS A 94 -18.50 -12.78 -37.98
N THR A 95 -17.21 -12.47 -38.14
CA THR A 95 -16.61 -11.20 -37.66
C THR A 95 -17.07 -9.95 -38.41
N ASP A 96 -17.61 -10.08 -39.61
CA ASP A 96 -17.91 -8.93 -40.49
C ASP A 96 -19.05 -8.02 -39.99
N ALA A 97 -19.81 -8.51 -39.00
CA ALA A 97 -20.95 -7.84 -38.41
C ALA A 97 -20.88 -7.78 -36.86
N MET A 98 -19.73 -8.11 -36.26
CA MET A 98 -19.54 -8.01 -34.80
C MET A 98 -18.16 -7.46 -34.44
N GLU A 99 -18.06 -6.87 -33.25
CA GLU A 99 -16.77 -6.52 -32.65
C GLU A 99 -16.31 -7.67 -31.72
N PRO A 100 -15.21 -8.39 -32.07
CA PRO A 100 -14.64 -9.42 -31.21
C PRO A 100 -14.41 -8.94 -29.78
N GLY A 101 -14.63 -9.81 -28.80
CA GLY A 101 -14.46 -9.51 -27.37
C GLY A 101 -15.61 -8.71 -26.73
N LYS A 102 -16.40 -7.98 -27.51
CA LYS A 102 -17.51 -7.15 -26.99
C LYS A 102 -18.91 -7.75 -27.17
N MET A 103 -19.08 -8.68 -28.12
CA MET A 103 -20.40 -9.23 -28.47
C MET A 103 -20.52 -10.73 -28.18
N THR A 104 -21.62 -11.14 -27.56
CA THR A 104 -21.95 -12.56 -27.32
C THR A 104 -23.16 -12.96 -28.14
N VAL A 105 -23.06 -14.04 -28.91
CA VAL A 105 -24.20 -14.67 -29.58
C VAL A 105 -24.80 -15.68 -28.61
N ARG A 106 -26.03 -15.46 -28.19
CA ARG A 106 -26.65 -16.20 -27.08
C ARG A 106 -28.04 -16.71 -27.39
N ALA A 107 -28.45 -17.77 -26.70
CA ALA A 107 -29.81 -18.30 -26.73
C ALA A 107 -30.43 -18.26 -25.33
N THR A 108 -31.56 -17.57 -25.20
CA THR A 108 -32.35 -17.47 -23.95
C THR A 108 -33.82 -17.76 -24.25
N PRO A 109 -34.40 -18.84 -23.71
CA PRO A 109 -35.84 -19.06 -23.82
C PRO A 109 -36.64 -17.98 -23.08
N PRO A 110 -37.80 -17.52 -23.58
CA PRO A 110 -38.67 -16.60 -22.83
C PRO A 110 -39.44 -17.33 -21.71
N GLY A 111 -39.49 -16.73 -20.51
CA GLY A 111 -40.48 -17.04 -19.45
C GLY A 111 -39.95 -17.58 -18.11
N ASP A 112 -40.61 -17.18 -17.02
CA ASP A 112 -40.34 -17.55 -15.61
C ASP A 112 -40.80 -18.98 -15.20
N ALA A 113 -40.68 -19.98 -16.09
CA ALA A 113 -40.83 -21.40 -15.72
C ALA A 113 -39.53 -21.92 -15.06
N PRO A 114 -39.55 -22.98 -14.22
CA PRO A 114 -38.36 -23.44 -13.49
C PRO A 114 -37.22 -23.73 -14.46
N ALA A 115 -36.00 -23.32 -14.07
CA ALA A 115 -34.68 -23.57 -14.67
C ALA A 115 -34.70 -24.33 -16.01
N ASN A 116 -34.16 -23.76 -17.09
CA ASN A 116 -34.09 -24.42 -18.40
C ASN A 116 -33.99 -25.94 -18.28
N GLY A 117 -34.97 -26.60 -18.90
CA GLY A 117 -34.97 -27.99 -19.35
C GLY A 117 -34.53 -29.04 -18.35
N GLU A 118 -35.41 -30.01 -18.11
CA GLU A 118 -35.08 -31.31 -17.52
C GLU A 118 -33.71 -31.89 -17.95
N VAL A 119 -33.20 -31.56 -19.14
CA VAL A 119 -31.88 -31.97 -19.64
C VAL A 119 -30.71 -31.70 -18.68
N TRP A 120 -30.54 -30.48 -18.15
CA TRP A 120 -29.38 -30.15 -17.30
C TRP A 120 -29.47 -30.81 -15.91
N ALA A 121 -30.68 -30.83 -15.34
CA ALA A 121 -30.96 -31.40 -14.02
C ALA A 121 -31.03 -32.95 -14.03
N LYS A 122 -31.63 -33.57 -15.06
CA LYS A 122 -31.74 -35.04 -15.20
C LYS A 122 -30.42 -35.69 -15.60
N ALA A 123 -29.63 -35.03 -16.45
CA ALA A 123 -28.32 -35.56 -16.87
C ALA A 123 -27.25 -35.48 -15.78
N ARG A 124 -27.50 -34.75 -14.68
CA ARG A 124 -26.47 -34.40 -13.67
C ARG A 124 -25.19 -33.91 -14.34
N ALA A 125 -25.34 -33.10 -15.39
CA ALA A 125 -24.25 -32.79 -16.28
C ALA A 125 -23.15 -32.00 -15.55
N ASN A 126 -21.91 -32.41 -15.76
CA ASN A 126 -20.70 -31.76 -15.27
C ASN A 126 -19.71 -31.42 -16.39
N TYR A 127 -20.10 -31.57 -17.67
CA TYR A 127 -19.43 -30.96 -18.82
C TYR A 127 -20.43 -30.65 -19.96
N VAL A 128 -20.03 -29.74 -20.85
CA VAL A 128 -20.70 -29.48 -22.14
C VAL A 128 -19.75 -29.83 -23.28
N THR A 129 -20.28 -30.30 -24.39
CA THR A 129 -19.47 -30.63 -25.57
C THR A 129 -20.18 -30.23 -26.86
N PHE A 130 -19.41 -29.84 -27.88
CA PHE A 130 -19.90 -29.46 -29.20
C PHE A 130 -18.78 -29.63 -30.23
N LEU A 131 -19.11 -29.69 -31.51
CA LEU A 131 -18.13 -29.59 -32.59
C LEU A 131 -17.99 -28.13 -33.04
N CYS A 132 -16.77 -27.70 -33.35
CA CYS A 132 -16.53 -26.43 -34.00
C CYS A 132 -15.55 -26.55 -35.17
N ARG A 133 -15.69 -25.68 -36.16
CA ARG A 133 -14.69 -25.45 -37.23
C ARG A 133 -14.59 -23.97 -37.55
N SER A 134 -13.47 -23.57 -38.13
CA SER A 134 -13.28 -22.18 -38.58
C SER A 134 -12.50 -22.13 -39.89
N ASN A 135 -12.61 -21.02 -40.62
CA ASN A 135 -11.72 -20.71 -41.74
C ASN A 135 -10.38 -20.09 -41.30
N ASN A 136 -10.35 -19.46 -40.12
CA ASN A 136 -9.17 -18.81 -39.53
C ASN A 136 -9.01 -19.19 -38.05
N PRO A 137 -7.81 -19.10 -37.46
CA PRO A 137 -7.64 -19.32 -36.03
C PRO A 137 -8.52 -18.35 -35.24
N ALA A 138 -9.29 -18.88 -34.29
CA ALA A 138 -10.19 -18.08 -33.44
C ALA A 138 -10.09 -18.48 -31.97
N GLU A 139 -10.08 -17.49 -31.08
CA GLU A 139 -10.28 -17.68 -29.65
C GLU A 139 -11.73 -17.36 -29.30
N MET A 140 -12.37 -18.26 -28.57
CA MET A 140 -13.77 -18.19 -28.21
C MET A 140 -13.99 -18.42 -26.72
N THR A 141 -15.15 -18.01 -26.24
CA THR A 141 -15.63 -18.34 -24.90
C THR A 141 -17.06 -18.87 -24.99
N PHE A 142 -17.35 -19.93 -24.23
CA PHE A 142 -18.70 -20.43 -23.97
C PHE A 142 -19.25 -19.76 -22.71
N HIS A 143 -20.46 -19.25 -22.77
CA HIS A 143 -21.11 -18.45 -21.72
C HIS A 143 -22.35 -19.19 -21.21
N PRO A 144 -22.28 -19.94 -20.11
CA PRO A 144 -23.48 -20.35 -19.41
C PRO A 144 -24.20 -19.12 -18.83
N LEU A 145 -25.48 -18.95 -19.16
CA LEU A 145 -26.27 -17.80 -18.71
C LEU A 145 -27.05 -18.17 -17.46
N GLN A 146 -26.61 -17.66 -16.31
CA GLN A 146 -27.34 -17.81 -15.05
C GLN A 146 -28.41 -16.71 -14.95
N ARG A 147 -29.62 -17.07 -14.49
CA ARG A 147 -30.71 -16.10 -14.29
C ARG A 147 -30.26 -14.97 -13.34
N GLY A 148 -30.48 -13.71 -13.77
CA GLY A 148 -30.08 -12.52 -12.99
C GLY A 148 -28.59 -12.15 -13.06
N LYS A 149 -27.81 -12.78 -13.94
CA LYS A 149 -26.40 -12.47 -14.20
C LYS A 149 -26.19 -12.15 -15.69
N SER A 150 -25.25 -11.26 -16.02
CA SER A 150 -24.91 -10.92 -17.41
C SER A 150 -24.05 -12.00 -18.09
N ALA A 151 -24.07 -12.05 -19.43
CA ALA A 151 -23.17 -12.92 -20.18
C ALA A 151 -21.71 -12.49 -19.99
N GLY A 152 -20.92 -13.36 -19.36
CA GLY A 152 -19.53 -13.07 -19.00
C GLY A 152 -19.23 -13.18 -17.51
N THR A 153 -20.24 -13.42 -16.66
CA THR A 153 -20.00 -13.73 -15.23
C THR A 153 -19.24 -15.06 -15.07
N TYR A 154 -19.58 -16.04 -15.91
CA TYR A 154 -19.01 -17.38 -15.96
C TYR A 154 -18.75 -17.72 -17.43
N CYS A 155 -17.54 -18.13 -17.78
CA CYS A 155 -17.23 -18.54 -19.14
C CYS A 155 -16.07 -19.54 -19.20
N GLY A 156 -16.08 -20.40 -20.22
CA GLY A 156 -15.01 -21.35 -20.52
C GLY A 156 -14.34 -20.97 -21.83
N PRO A 157 -13.04 -20.62 -21.84
CA PRO A 157 -12.32 -20.30 -23.07
C PRO A 157 -11.98 -21.56 -23.87
N PHE A 158 -12.06 -21.49 -25.20
CA PHE A 158 -11.61 -22.53 -26.12
C PHE A 158 -11.07 -21.93 -27.42
N SER A 159 -10.21 -22.67 -28.11
CA SER A 159 -9.64 -22.26 -29.40
C SER A 159 -10.23 -23.10 -30.52
N VAL A 160 -10.46 -22.46 -31.67
CA VAL A 160 -10.93 -23.13 -32.89
C VAL A 160 -9.84 -23.03 -33.95
N ALA A 161 -9.32 -24.18 -34.35
CA ALA A 161 -8.33 -24.27 -35.42
C ALA A 161 -9.02 -24.19 -36.80
N PRO A 162 -8.34 -23.67 -37.84
CA PRO A 162 -8.80 -23.78 -39.21
C PRO A 162 -8.97 -25.24 -39.64
N GLY A 163 -9.95 -25.51 -40.50
CA GLY A 163 -10.12 -26.81 -41.16
C GLY A 163 -11.32 -27.61 -40.63
N ASP A 164 -11.13 -28.92 -40.44
CA ASP A 164 -12.22 -29.85 -40.13
C ASP A 164 -12.85 -29.64 -38.74
N TRP A 165 -14.03 -30.21 -38.55
CA TRP A 165 -14.76 -30.20 -37.28
C TRP A 165 -13.93 -30.83 -36.16
N LYS A 166 -13.70 -30.07 -35.08
CA LYS A 166 -13.05 -30.54 -33.86
C LYS A 166 -14.02 -30.50 -32.69
N ARG A 167 -13.96 -31.53 -31.85
CA ARG A 167 -14.75 -31.63 -30.62
C ARG A 167 -14.14 -30.72 -29.56
N VAL A 168 -14.98 -29.86 -28.98
CA VAL A 168 -14.69 -29.08 -27.78
C VAL A 168 -15.44 -29.73 -26.63
N ILE A 169 -14.76 -29.87 -25.49
CA ILE A 169 -15.32 -30.37 -24.23
C ILE A 169 -14.96 -29.33 -23.18
N LEU A 170 -15.97 -28.78 -22.50
CA LEU A 170 -15.82 -27.79 -21.44
C LEU A 170 -16.42 -28.36 -20.14
N PRO A 171 -15.57 -28.83 -19.22
CA PRO A 171 -15.98 -29.22 -17.88
C PRO A 171 -16.62 -28.07 -17.11
N VAL A 172 -17.56 -28.39 -16.21
CA VAL A 172 -18.24 -27.42 -15.33
C VAL A 172 -17.25 -26.63 -14.47
N ALA A 173 -16.16 -27.27 -14.04
CA ALA A 173 -15.10 -26.62 -13.27
C ALA A 173 -14.43 -25.47 -14.04
N GLU A 174 -14.25 -25.61 -15.36
CA GLU A 174 -13.69 -24.54 -16.21
C GLU A 174 -14.65 -23.36 -16.37
N LEU A 175 -15.94 -23.59 -16.19
CA LEU A 175 -16.97 -22.55 -16.20
C LEU A 175 -17.11 -21.83 -14.84
N ARG A 176 -16.31 -22.23 -13.83
CA ARG A 176 -16.42 -21.76 -12.42
C ARG A 176 -17.82 -21.95 -11.84
N LEU A 177 -18.49 -23.03 -12.25
CA LEU A 177 -19.80 -23.44 -11.76
C LEU A 177 -19.66 -24.69 -10.87
N LYS A 178 -20.62 -24.91 -9.97
CA LYS A 178 -20.71 -26.17 -9.21
C LYS A 178 -21.33 -27.29 -10.04
N ASP A 179 -22.38 -26.94 -10.78
CA ASP A 179 -23.13 -27.79 -11.69
C ASP A 179 -23.94 -26.89 -12.65
N PHE A 180 -24.63 -27.48 -13.62
CA PHE A 180 -25.48 -26.75 -14.57
C PHE A 180 -26.91 -26.48 -14.06
N SER A 181 -27.25 -26.79 -12.80
CA SER A 181 -28.64 -26.75 -12.30
C SER A 181 -29.29 -25.37 -12.30
N LYS A 182 -28.49 -24.29 -12.35
CA LYS A 182 -28.96 -22.88 -12.32
C LYS A 182 -28.84 -22.16 -13.66
N ILE A 183 -28.50 -22.86 -14.73
CA ILE A 183 -28.28 -22.25 -16.04
C ILE A 183 -29.60 -22.13 -16.81
N ALA A 184 -29.88 -20.92 -17.30
CA ALA A 184 -31.11 -20.50 -17.97
C ALA A 184 -30.88 -20.08 -19.44
N GLY A 185 -29.67 -20.28 -19.97
CA GLY A 185 -29.35 -20.07 -21.38
C GLY A 185 -27.87 -20.34 -21.63
N LEU A 186 -27.44 -20.14 -22.87
CA LEU A 186 -26.03 -20.24 -23.22
C LEU A 186 -25.64 -19.22 -24.28
N GLY A 187 -24.34 -19.04 -24.49
CA GLY A 187 -23.83 -18.24 -25.58
C GLY A 187 -22.40 -18.56 -25.96
N PHE A 188 -22.00 -18.02 -27.11
CA PHE A 188 -20.67 -18.10 -27.67
C PHE A 188 -20.20 -16.70 -28.00
N ARG A 189 -19.00 -16.36 -27.56
CA ARG A 189 -18.35 -15.08 -27.88
C ARG A 189 -17.04 -15.36 -28.60
N LEU A 190 -16.87 -14.72 -29.74
CA LEU A 190 -15.58 -14.66 -30.42
C LEU A 190 -14.75 -13.59 -29.71
N VAL A 191 -13.70 -14.01 -29.01
CA VAL A 191 -12.83 -13.14 -28.20
C VAL A 191 -11.81 -12.45 -29.09
N LYS A 192 -11.13 -13.22 -29.94
CA LYS A 192 -10.08 -12.74 -30.84
C LYS A 192 -10.05 -13.59 -32.10
N ALA A 193 -10.15 -12.95 -33.27
CA ALA A 193 -9.88 -13.58 -34.56
C ALA A 193 -9.58 -12.51 -35.62
N PRO A 194 -8.90 -12.85 -36.74
CA PRO A 194 -8.76 -11.96 -37.89
C PRO A 194 -10.12 -11.53 -38.48
N ALA A 195 -10.16 -10.40 -39.20
CA ALA A 195 -11.34 -10.01 -39.98
C ALA A 195 -11.67 -11.08 -41.06
N GLY A 196 -12.95 -11.24 -41.42
CA GLY A 196 -13.42 -12.31 -42.31
C GLY A 196 -13.47 -13.71 -41.66
N THR A 197 -13.31 -13.83 -40.35
CA THR A 197 -13.40 -15.14 -39.67
C THR A 197 -14.85 -15.61 -39.57
N VAL A 198 -15.06 -16.88 -39.93
CA VAL A 198 -16.32 -17.61 -39.83
C VAL A 198 -16.11 -18.83 -38.93
N VAL A 199 -16.88 -18.92 -37.86
CA VAL A 199 -16.88 -20.08 -36.96
C VAL A 199 -18.22 -20.79 -37.01
N ASP A 200 -18.19 -22.10 -37.25
CA ASP A 200 -19.37 -22.96 -37.22
C ASP A 200 -19.36 -23.84 -35.96
N ILE A 201 -20.52 -24.05 -35.34
CA ILE A 201 -20.70 -24.83 -34.10
C ILE A 201 -21.91 -25.78 -34.24
N LYS A 202 -21.74 -27.09 -33.96
CA LYS A 202 -22.82 -28.10 -34.03
C LYS A 202 -22.72 -29.15 -32.93
N ASP A 203 -23.64 -30.12 -32.93
CA ASP A 203 -23.63 -31.29 -32.03
C ASP A 203 -23.47 -30.95 -30.55
N LEU A 204 -24.21 -29.93 -30.08
CA LEU A 204 -24.19 -29.56 -28.67
C LEU A 204 -24.79 -30.70 -27.82
N ALA A 205 -24.07 -31.12 -26.80
CA ALA A 205 -24.50 -32.11 -25.83
C ALA A 205 -23.93 -31.79 -24.45
N VAL A 206 -24.55 -32.38 -23.42
CA VAL A 206 -24.10 -32.27 -22.04
C VAL A 206 -23.93 -33.65 -21.47
N GLY A 207 -22.96 -33.82 -20.57
CA GLY A 207 -22.73 -35.13 -20.00
C GLY A 207 -22.15 -35.12 -18.60
N ASN A 208 -22.00 -36.33 -18.06
CA ASN A 208 -21.44 -36.59 -16.74
C ASN A 208 -20.15 -37.43 -16.88
N VAL A 209 -19.01 -36.91 -16.44
CA VAL A 209 -17.75 -37.67 -16.40
C VAL A 209 -17.83 -38.78 -15.35
N PRO A 210 -17.25 -39.97 -15.61
CA PRO A 210 -17.25 -41.08 -14.66
C PRO A 210 -16.37 -40.81 -13.43
N TYR A 211 -15.34 -39.97 -13.55
CA TYR A 211 -14.41 -39.62 -12.47
C TYR A 211 -14.34 -38.11 -12.24
N PHE A 212 -14.35 -37.67 -10.98
CA PHE A 212 -14.18 -36.27 -10.58
C PHE A 212 -13.67 -36.20 -9.13
N ASP A 213 -13.07 -35.07 -8.74
CA ASP A 213 -12.34 -34.94 -7.48
C ASP A 213 -13.14 -35.33 -6.22
N ASP A 214 -14.45 -35.08 -6.21
CA ASP A 214 -15.31 -35.42 -5.08
C ASP A 214 -15.43 -36.93 -4.82
N LEU A 215 -15.23 -37.78 -5.84
CA LEU A 215 -15.36 -39.24 -5.69
C LEU A 215 -14.29 -39.83 -4.76
N TRP A 216 -13.10 -39.23 -4.73
CA TRP A 216 -11.97 -39.71 -3.93
C TRP A 216 -11.61 -38.80 -2.77
N LYS A 217 -12.48 -37.84 -2.41
CA LYS A 217 -12.34 -37.09 -1.16
C LYS A 217 -12.32 -38.00 0.08
N THR A 218 -12.98 -39.15 0.01
CA THR A 218 -12.99 -40.16 1.10
C THR A 218 -11.66 -40.87 1.30
N GLN A 219 -10.74 -40.78 0.33
CA GLN A 219 -9.37 -41.30 0.44
C GLN A 219 -8.41 -40.29 1.07
N LYS A 220 -8.86 -39.04 1.24
CA LYS A 220 -8.14 -38.03 2.02
C LYS A 220 -8.47 -38.27 3.48
N LEU A 221 -7.44 -38.22 4.33
CA LEU A 221 -7.66 -38.22 5.76
C LEU A 221 -7.65 -36.78 6.25
N THR A 222 -8.75 -36.36 6.88
CA THR A 222 -8.85 -35.10 7.59
C THR A 222 -8.85 -35.39 9.09
N ILE A 223 -7.79 -34.98 9.78
CA ILE A 223 -7.66 -35.03 11.24
C ILE A 223 -8.12 -33.67 11.77
N SER A 224 -9.11 -33.65 12.67
CA SER A 224 -9.48 -32.40 13.33
C SER A 224 -8.41 -32.00 14.36
N ILE A 225 -7.99 -30.75 14.31
CA ILE A 225 -7.18 -30.09 15.35
C ILE A 225 -8.00 -29.00 16.06
N ASP A 226 -9.32 -29.13 16.02
CA ASP A 226 -10.26 -28.35 16.82
C ASP A 226 -10.44 -29.00 18.20
N GLY A 227 -10.83 -28.20 19.20
CA GLY A 227 -10.99 -28.65 20.59
C GLY A 227 -9.88 -28.15 21.50
N ASP A 228 -9.38 -29.03 22.37
CA ASP A 228 -8.53 -28.66 23.49
C ASP A 228 -7.04 -28.55 23.09
N TRP A 229 -6.43 -27.41 23.41
CA TRP A 229 -5.01 -27.12 23.24
C TRP A 229 -4.37 -26.76 24.58
N ARG A 230 -3.15 -27.26 24.83
CA ARG A 230 -2.31 -26.78 25.93
C ARG A 230 -1.87 -25.36 25.61
N PHE A 231 -1.98 -24.45 26.56
CA PHE A 231 -1.71 -23.03 26.37
C PHE A 231 -0.90 -22.41 27.52
N ALA A 232 0.12 -21.65 27.14
CA ALA A 232 0.86 -20.76 28.04
C ALA A 232 1.05 -19.39 27.43
N THR A 233 0.92 -18.36 28.27
CA THR A 233 1.39 -17.01 27.95
C THR A 233 2.90 -16.96 28.05
N ASP A 234 3.55 -16.21 27.17
CA ASP A 234 5.01 -16.08 27.12
C ASP A 234 5.45 -14.63 27.32
N PRO A 235 5.29 -14.08 28.54
CA PRO A 235 5.76 -12.74 28.84
C PRO A 235 7.29 -12.69 28.72
N GLY A 236 7.78 -11.98 27.70
CA GLY A 236 9.20 -11.78 27.43
C GLY A 236 9.86 -12.82 26.50
N ASP A 237 9.08 -13.53 25.68
CA ASP A 237 9.55 -14.47 24.63
C ASP A 237 10.54 -15.55 25.13
N LYS A 238 10.30 -16.07 26.34
CA LYS A 238 11.09 -17.13 26.97
C LYS A 238 10.89 -18.48 26.29
N GLY A 239 9.72 -18.72 25.70
CA GLY A 239 9.38 -19.99 25.08
C GLY A 239 10.30 -20.38 23.93
N MET A 240 10.88 -19.40 23.22
CA MET A 240 11.92 -19.67 22.24
C MET A 240 13.23 -20.14 22.90
N THR A 241 13.66 -19.47 23.97
CA THR A 241 14.91 -19.78 24.68
C THR A 241 14.81 -21.13 25.40
N GLU A 242 13.66 -21.43 25.97
CA GLU A 242 13.35 -22.70 26.66
C GLU A 242 12.86 -23.80 25.71
N SER A 243 12.82 -23.54 24.40
CA SER A 243 12.43 -24.50 23.37
C SER A 243 11.05 -25.15 23.59
N TRP A 244 10.04 -24.34 23.94
CA TRP A 244 8.66 -24.80 24.15
C TRP A 244 8.02 -25.44 22.91
N PHE A 245 8.62 -25.31 21.72
CA PHE A 245 8.25 -26.03 20.50
C PHE A 245 8.71 -27.49 20.46
N ALA A 246 9.65 -27.90 21.31
CA ALA A 246 10.26 -29.23 21.27
C ALA A 246 9.25 -30.35 21.63
N PRO A 247 9.34 -31.53 21.01
CA PRO A 247 8.41 -32.63 21.29
C PRO A 247 8.52 -33.17 22.73
N GLY A 248 9.68 -33.02 23.38
CA GLY A 248 9.93 -33.47 24.76
C GLY A 248 9.64 -32.43 25.84
N PHE A 249 9.16 -31.24 25.50
CA PHE A 249 8.82 -30.22 26.49
C PHE A 249 7.60 -30.64 27.33
N ASP A 250 7.69 -30.51 28.66
CA ASP A 250 6.60 -30.83 29.58
C ASP A 250 5.61 -29.65 29.70
N ASP A 251 4.50 -29.75 28.99
CA ASP A 251 3.38 -28.79 29.02
C ASP A 251 2.27 -29.18 30.01
N SER A 252 2.52 -30.13 30.93
CA SER A 252 1.49 -30.64 31.85
C SER A 252 0.85 -29.56 32.73
N GLN A 253 1.63 -28.54 33.09
CA GLN A 253 1.21 -27.38 33.89
C GLN A 253 0.53 -26.27 33.07
N TRP A 254 0.51 -26.38 31.73
CA TRP A 254 -0.14 -25.38 30.89
C TRP A 254 -1.66 -25.47 31.02
N LYS A 255 -2.31 -24.31 30.89
CA LYS A 255 -3.77 -24.23 30.85
C LYS A 255 -4.29 -24.98 29.63
N VAL A 256 -5.55 -25.38 29.66
CA VAL A 256 -6.23 -25.91 28.47
C VAL A 256 -7.16 -24.83 27.95
N LEU A 257 -6.96 -24.41 26.70
CA LEU A 257 -7.87 -23.54 25.96
C LEU A 257 -8.57 -24.33 24.87
N LYS A 258 -9.81 -23.95 24.57
CA LYS A 258 -10.54 -24.41 23.40
C LYS A 258 -10.19 -23.55 22.20
N SER A 259 -9.85 -24.19 21.08
CA SER A 259 -9.82 -23.50 19.80
C SER A 259 -11.24 -23.10 19.35
N GLY A 260 -11.33 -22.26 18.33
CA GLY A 260 -12.59 -21.67 17.88
C GLY A 260 -13.02 -20.42 18.66
N LEU A 261 -12.32 -20.10 19.76
CA LEU A 261 -12.55 -18.94 20.62
C LEU A 261 -11.25 -18.13 20.79
N GLU A 262 -11.37 -16.82 20.91
CA GLU A 262 -10.25 -15.95 21.28
C GLU A 262 -9.80 -16.20 22.73
N TRP A 263 -8.50 -16.07 23.03
CA TRP A 263 -7.99 -16.36 24.39
C TRP A 263 -8.62 -15.44 25.45
N GLN A 264 -9.01 -14.22 25.06
CA GLN A 264 -9.62 -13.23 25.94
C GLN A 264 -11.00 -13.70 26.42
N ALA A 265 -11.78 -14.31 25.53
CA ALA A 265 -13.08 -14.91 25.86
C ALA A 265 -12.95 -16.11 26.81
N GLN A 266 -11.74 -16.63 27.00
CA GLN A 266 -11.41 -17.75 27.87
C GLN A 266 -10.67 -17.30 29.15
N GLY A 267 -10.71 -16.00 29.47
CA GLY A 267 -10.16 -15.44 30.71
C GLY A 267 -8.65 -15.18 30.67
N ILE A 268 -8.02 -15.19 29.50
CA ILE A 268 -6.60 -14.84 29.35
C ILE A 268 -6.47 -13.37 28.97
N GLN A 269 -5.97 -12.55 29.91
CA GLN A 269 -5.55 -11.18 29.63
C GLN A 269 -4.04 -11.16 29.45
N HIS A 270 -3.59 -11.36 28.21
CA HIS A 270 -2.18 -11.35 27.85
C HIS A 270 -1.95 -10.49 26.61
N TYR A 271 -0.84 -9.75 26.62
CA TYR A 271 -0.27 -9.03 25.51
C TYR A 271 1.12 -9.61 25.26
N GLY A 272 1.36 -10.15 24.06
CA GLY A 272 2.58 -10.88 23.72
C GLY A 272 2.32 -12.21 23.03
N TYR A 273 3.32 -13.09 23.03
CA TYR A 273 3.19 -14.44 22.48
C TYR A 273 2.39 -15.36 23.41
N GLY A 274 1.37 -16.02 22.85
CA GLY A 274 0.71 -17.17 23.46
C GLY A 274 1.08 -18.45 22.73
N TRP A 275 1.54 -19.47 23.44
CA TRP A 275 1.88 -20.77 22.88
C TRP A 275 0.71 -21.74 22.99
N TYR A 276 0.52 -22.51 21.94
CA TYR A 276 -0.46 -23.59 21.83
C TYR A 276 0.27 -24.90 21.48
N ARG A 277 -0.08 -25.99 22.16
CA ARG A 277 0.43 -27.34 21.90
C ARG A 277 -0.69 -28.37 21.83
N GLN A 278 -0.65 -29.23 20.82
CA GLN A 278 -1.59 -30.35 20.64
C GLN A 278 -0.88 -31.54 19.98
N GLN A 279 -1.30 -32.76 20.34
CA GLN A 279 -0.83 -33.98 19.68
C GLN A 279 -1.88 -34.52 18.70
N ILE A 280 -1.41 -35.04 17.57
CA ILE A 280 -2.24 -35.75 16.58
C ILE A 280 -1.64 -37.11 16.26
N PHE A 281 -2.48 -38.10 15.99
CA PHE A 281 -2.03 -39.41 15.50
C PHE A 281 -2.07 -39.42 13.97
N VAL A 282 -0.96 -39.74 13.32
CA VAL A 282 -0.89 -39.85 11.86
C VAL A 282 -0.79 -41.33 11.47
N PRO A 283 -1.80 -41.94 10.80
CA PRO A 283 -1.80 -43.36 10.50
C PRO A 283 -0.70 -43.82 9.54
N LYS A 284 -0.26 -45.08 9.68
CA LYS A 284 0.85 -45.66 8.90
C LYS A 284 0.51 -45.83 7.41
N GLU A 285 -0.76 -46.08 7.07
CA GLU A 285 -1.26 -46.21 5.70
C GLU A 285 -1.02 -44.98 4.81
N PHE A 286 -0.74 -43.80 5.37
CA PHE A 286 -0.40 -42.58 4.62
C PHE A 286 1.12 -42.33 4.49
N GLU A 287 1.96 -43.31 4.79
CA GLU A 287 3.43 -43.18 4.70
C GLU A 287 3.89 -42.66 3.33
N GLY A 288 4.62 -41.54 3.35
CA GLY A 288 5.09 -40.81 2.17
C GLY A 288 4.16 -39.71 1.66
N VAL A 289 2.98 -39.52 2.26
CA VAL A 289 2.04 -38.43 1.94
C VAL A 289 2.34 -37.21 2.83
N PRO A 290 2.59 -36.01 2.28
CA PRO A 290 2.81 -34.82 3.09
C PRO A 290 1.54 -34.45 3.88
N LEU A 291 1.72 -33.85 5.05
CA LEU A 291 0.62 -33.39 5.90
C LEU A 291 0.42 -31.89 5.70
N LYS A 292 -0.79 -31.49 5.30
CA LYS A 292 -1.18 -30.08 5.17
C LYS A 292 -1.94 -29.65 6.43
N ILE A 293 -1.35 -28.79 7.24
CA ILE A 293 -1.99 -28.28 8.47
C ILE A 293 -2.62 -26.92 8.15
N THR A 294 -3.94 -26.84 8.27
CA THR A 294 -4.73 -25.63 8.07
C THR A 294 -5.25 -25.14 9.41
N PHE A 295 -4.81 -23.95 9.84
CA PHE A 295 -5.34 -23.24 11.00
C PHE A 295 -6.39 -22.21 10.59
N CYS A 296 -7.07 -21.64 11.58
CA CYS A 296 -8.01 -20.54 11.35
C CYS A 296 -7.31 -19.31 10.76
N ASP A 297 -8.09 -18.28 10.46
CA ASP A 297 -7.51 -16.97 10.17
C ASP A 297 -6.81 -16.41 11.42
N ILE A 298 -5.49 -16.56 11.49
CA ILE A 298 -4.68 -15.95 12.54
C ILE A 298 -4.47 -14.48 12.18
N LYS A 299 -4.96 -13.60 13.05
CA LYS A 299 -5.05 -12.15 12.76
C LYS A 299 -3.75 -11.39 13.09
N ALA A 300 -2.75 -12.07 13.62
CA ALA A 300 -1.44 -11.54 13.99
C ALA A 300 -0.32 -12.48 13.50
N ASP A 301 0.88 -12.34 14.07
CA ASP A 301 2.04 -13.15 13.73
C ASP A 301 1.92 -14.52 14.38
N ASP A 302 2.48 -15.51 13.72
CA ASP A 302 2.54 -16.85 14.22
C ASP A 302 3.83 -17.53 13.79
N ASP A 303 4.29 -18.49 14.59
CA ASP A 303 5.28 -19.48 14.19
C ASP A 303 4.75 -20.85 14.55
N ALA A 304 4.84 -21.79 13.62
CA ALA A 304 4.34 -23.15 13.78
C ALA A 304 5.47 -24.17 13.63
N TRP A 305 5.45 -25.18 14.49
CA TRP A 305 6.38 -26.31 14.52
C TRP A 305 5.63 -27.64 14.51
N PHE A 306 6.27 -28.63 13.89
CA PHE A 306 5.84 -30.02 13.91
C PHE A 306 7.00 -30.88 14.38
N ASN A 307 6.81 -31.64 15.46
CA ASN A 307 7.85 -32.44 16.11
C ASN A 307 9.15 -31.65 16.41
N GLY A 308 9.03 -30.36 16.72
CA GLY A 308 10.14 -29.46 17.01
C GLY A 308 10.78 -28.81 15.77
N GLN A 309 10.43 -29.22 14.55
CA GLN A 309 10.88 -28.58 13.32
C GLN A 309 9.91 -27.47 12.92
N ARG A 310 10.42 -26.27 12.65
CA ARG A 310 9.58 -25.15 12.17
C ARG A 310 9.02 -25.47 10.79
N ILE A 311 7.71 -25.36 10.62
CA ILE A 311 6.99 -25.67 9.37
C ILE A 311 6.37 -24.42 8.71
N GLY A 312 6.36 -23.30 9.42
CA GLY A 312 5.90 -22.03 8.88
C GLY A 312 5.71 -20.98 9.95
N GLY A 313 5.15 -19.85 9.52
CA GLY A 313 4.92 -18.68 10.36
C GLY A 313 5.16 -17.39 9.60
N PHE A 314 4.62 -16.29 10.11
CA PHE A 314 4.92 -14.94 9.66
C PHE A 314 5.76 -14.27 10.75
N ASN A 315 7.08 -14.25 10.55
CA ASN A 315 7.92 -13.24 11.19
C ASN A 315 7.84 -12.00 10.27
N GLY A 316 7.35 -10.89 10.79
CA GLY A 316 7.36 -9.60 10.10
C GLY A 316 6.13 -9.25 9.25
N GLU A 317 6.14 -8.01 8.77
CA GLU A 317 4.92 -7.22 8.62
C GLU A 317 4.13 -7.42 7.32
N TYR A 318 2.83 -7.75 7.47
CA TYR A 318 1.74 -7.17 6.69
C TYR A 318 0.41 -7.30 7.42
N LYS A 319 -0.22 -6.17 7.79
CA LYS A 319 -1.24 -6.12 8.87
C LYS A 319 -2.49 -5.31 8.58
N TYR A 320 -2.88 -5.23 7.30
CA TYR A 320 -4.23 -4.85 6.94
C TYR A 320 -4.75 -5.87 5.94
N ASN A 321 -5.50 -6.85 6.45
CA ASN A 321 -6.11 -7.98 5.74
C ASN A 321 -5.25 -9.25 5.51
N ASN A 322 -4.25 -9.53 6.37
CA ASN A 322 -3.72 -10.91 6.56
C ASN A 322 -4.73 -11.85 7.26
N TRP A 323 -6.02 -11.60 7.01
CA TRP A 323 -7.15 -12.44 7.35
C TRP A 323 -7.20 -13.62 6.38
N SER A 324 -6.07 -14.32 6.31
CA SER A 324 -5.91 -15.53 5.53
C SER A 324 -5.81 -16.70 6.49
N THR A 325 -6.53 -17.74 6.12
CA THR A 325 -6.40 -19.06 6.70
C THR A 325 -4.94 -19.51 6.58
N ARG A 326 -4.30 -19.82 7.71
CA ARG A 326 -2.90 -20.28 7.71
C ARG A 326 -2.86 -21.72 7.23
N THR A 327 -1.90 -22.02 6.37
CA THR A 327 -1.68 -23.40 5.93
C THR A 327 -0.21 -23.65 5.74
N TYR A 328 0.28 -24.70 6.38
CA TYR A 328 1.67 -25.13 6.34
C TYR A 328 1.75 -26.58 5.91
N VAL A 329 2.73 -26.89 5.06
CA VAL A 329 2.98 -28.26 4.59
C VAL A 329 4.13 -28.84 5.38
N VAL A 330 3.87 -29.97 6.04
CA VAL A 330 4.87 -30.77 6.72
C VAL A 330 5.44 -31.79 5.74
N PRO A 331 6.77 -31.79 5.48
CA PRO A 331 7.40 -32.79 4.64
C PRO A 331 7.23 -34.21 5.22
N PRO A 332 7.08 -35.26 4.39
CA PRO A 332 6.98 -36.65 4.85
C PRO A 332 8.11 -37.08 5.78
N SER A 333 9.33 -36.57 5.57
CA SER A 333 10.52 -36.87 6.37
C SER A 333 10.46 -36.40 7.83
N VAL A 334 9.53 -35.49 8.16
CA VAL A 334 9.33 -34.93 9.50
C VAL A 334 8.22 -35.68 10.28
N ILE A 335 7.39 -36.43 9.55
CA ILE A 335 6.19 -37.09 10.09
C ILE A 335 6.54 -38.46 10.65
N ARG A 336 6.08 -38.74 11.87
CA ARG A 336 6.12 -40.08 12.48
C ARG A 336 4.82 -40.81 12.14
N TYR A 337 4.83 -41.59 11.07
CA TYR A 337 3.67 -42.36 10.63
C TYR A 337 3.43 -43.58 11.53
N GLY A 338 2.18 -43.83 11.89
CA GLY A 338 1.78 -44.84 12.87
C GLY A 338 1.95 -44.41 14.33
N GLU A 339 2.26 -43.14 14.59
CA GLU A 339 2.59 -42.60 15.92
C GLU A 339 1.90 -41.24 16.19
N ASN A 340 1.99 -40.78 17.45
CA ASN A 340 1.62 -39.42 17.83
C ASN A 340 2.71 -38.42 17.39
N ASN A 341 2.26 -37.28 16.90
CA ASN A 341 3.07 -36.16 16.46
C ASN A 341 2.66 -34.90 17.23
N GLN A 342 3.62 -34.02 17.52
CA GLN A 342 3.41 -32.79 18.28
C GLN A 342 3.29 -31.59 17.34
N ILE A 343 2.19 -30.85 17.45
CA ILE A 343 2.05 -29.51 16.89
C ILE A 343 2.33 -28.51 18.01
N ALA A 344 3.16 -27.51 17.73
CA ALA A 344 3.31 -26.33 18.56
C ALA A 344 3.12 -25.09 17.69
N ILE A 345 2.41 -24.09 18.18
CA ILE A 345 2.27 -22.79 17.49
C ILE A 345 2.31 -21.69 18.53
N ARG A 346 3.13 -20.65 18.30
CA ARG A 346 3.05 -19.41 19.08
C ARG A 346 2.35 -18.36 18.24
N ILE A 347 1.50 -17.57 18.87
CA ILE A 347 0.70 -16.52 18.21
C ILE A 347 0.88 -15.23 18.99
N TRP A 348 1.29 -14.16 18.31
CA TRP A 348 1.31 -12.83 18.91
C TRP A 348 -0.10 -12.31 19.11
N GLY A 349 -0.41 -11.66 20.23
CA GLY A 349 -1.73 -11.12 20.45
C GLY A 349 -1.84 -10.19 21.65
N GLY A 350 -3.05 -9.72 21.90
CA GLY A 350 -3.37 -8.66 22.85
C GLY A 350 -4.50 -7.77 22.33
N ASN A 351 -4.78 -6.68 23.04
CA ASN A 351 -5.71 -5.66 22.55
C ASN A 351 -5.00 -4.73 21.54
N LEU A 352 -4.90 -5.18 20.29
CA LEU A 352 -4.25 -4.43 19.20
C LEU A 352 -5.29 -3.68 18.36
N THR A 353 -4.95 -2.50 17.83
CA THR A 353 -5.89 -1.58 17.17
C THR A 353 -6.66 -2.20 15.99
N PHE A 354 -6.02 -3.08 15.20
CA PHE A 354 -6.58 -3.66 13.97
C PHE A 354 -7.25 -5.04 14.16
N ILE A 355 -7.00 -5.74 15.29
CA ILE A 355 -7.64 -7.05 15.58
C ILE A 355 -8.55 -7.05 16.81
N LYS A 356 -8.38 -6.09 17.73
CA LYS A 356 -9.02 -6.05 19.05
C LYS A 356 -8.74 -7.34 19.82
N ASN A 357 -9.67 -7.81 20.65
CA ASN A 357 -9.52 -9.01 21.49
C ASN A 357 -9.61 -10.35 20.74
N LYS A 358 -9.21 -10.42 19.46
CA LYS A 358 -9.34 -11.63 18.61
C LYS A 358 -8.06 -12.45 18.53
N SER A 359 -7.39 -12.66 19.66
CA SER A 359 -6.09 -13.33 19.70
C SER A 359 -6.22 -14.86 19.82
N GLY A 360 -5.29 -15.59 19.21
CA GLY A 360 -5.21 -17.05 19.29
C GLY A 360 -5.90 -17.81 18.14
N LEU A 361 -6.16 -19.10 18.38
CA LEU A 361 -6.82 -20.01 17.43
C LEU A 361 -8.35 -19.83 17.45
N ILE A 362 -8.84 -18.78 16.79
CA ILE A 362 -10.27 -18.43 16.71
C ILE A 362 -11.06 -19.33 15.74
N LYS A 363 -12.35 -19.03 15.53
CA LYS A 363 -13.23 -19.77 14.61
C LYS A 363 -12.69 -19.80 13.17
N GLY A 364 -12.49 -21.00 12.64
CA GLY A 364 -12.04 -21.24 11.27
C GLY A 364 -11.76 -22.72 11.02
N PRO A 365 -11.24 -23.09 9.83
CA PRO A 365 -10.74 -24.45 9.61
C PRO A 365 -9.58 -24.73 10.57
N LEU A 366 -9.64 -25.85 11.27
CA LEU A 366 -8.62 -26.34 12.18
C LEU A 366 -8.46 -27.83 11.89
N VAL A 367 -7.72 -28.12 10.83
CA VAL A 367 -7.58 -29.49 10.31
C VAL A 367 -6.16 -29.78 9.85
N ALA A 368 -5.73 -31.02 10.00
CA ALA A 368 -4.53 -31.55 9.37
C ALA A 368 -4.94 -32.61 8.34
N GLU A 369 -4.52 -32.44 7.09
CA GLU A 369 -5.02 -33.22 5.95
C GLU A 369 -3.88 -33.98 5.25
N LEU A 370 -4.11 -35.26 4.97
CA LEU A 370 -3.26 -36.10 4.13
C LEU A 370 -4.01 -36.40 2.84
N ASP A 371 -3.51 -35.88 1.72
CA ASP A 371 -4.08 -36.07 0.39
C ASP A 371 -3.11 -36.85 -0.51
N PRO A 372 -3.33 -38.16 -0.74
CA PRO A 372 -2.47 -38.97 -1.60
C PRO A 372 -2.47 -38.49 -3.06
N TYR A 373 -3.49 -37.72 -3.46
CA TYR A 373 -3.65 -37.19 -4.82
C TYR A 373 -3.17 -35.74 -4.96
N THR A 374 -2.43 -35.22 -3.98
CA THR A 374 -1.82 -33.89 -4.06
C THR A 374 -0.90 -33.78 -5.28
N VAL A 375 -0.85 -32.58 -5.87
CA VAL A 375 0.15 -32.23 -6.88
C VAL A 375 1.53 -32.28 -6.22
N LYS A 376 2.55 -32.71 -6.98
CA LYS A 376 3.95 -32.70 -6.54
C LYS A 376 4.84 -32.12 -7.63
N PHE A 377 5.92 -31.45 -7.25
CA PHE A 377 6.96 -30.95 -8.15
C PHE A 377 8.26 -31.71 -7.90
N ARG A 378 9.08 -31.86 -8.94
CA ARG A 378 10.43 -32.40 -8.83
C ARG A 378 11.35 -31.83 -9.88
N LYS A 379 12.66 -31.94 -9.62
CA LYS A 379 13.66 -31.88 -10.69
C LYS A 379 13.46 -33.08 -11.63
N PRO A 380 13.78 -32.99 -12.93
CA PRO A 380 13.64 -34.11 -13.85
C PRO A 380 14.29 -35.39 -13.30
N GLY A 381 13.50 -36.46 -13.14
CA GLY A 381 13.96 -37.74 -12.55
C GLY A 381 14.27 -37.74 -11.05
N GLY A 382 14.07 -36.62 -10.35
CA GLY A 382 14.35 -36.48 -8.91
C GLY A 382 13.18 -36.88 -8.00
N GLU A 383 13.33 -36.58 -6.70
CA GLU A 383 12.29 -36.78 -5.69
C GLU A 383 11.16 -35.74 -5.83
N ALA A 384 9.91 -36.20 -5.70
CA ALA A 384 8.71 -35.37 -5.82
C ALA A 384 8.19 -34.89 -4.47
N VAL A 385 8.09 -33.57 -4.30
CA VAL A 385 7.65 -32.89 -3.08
C VAL A 385 6.42 -32.03 -3.35
N ALA A 386 5.71 -31.59 -2.31
CA ALA A 386 4.61 -30.63 -2.48
C ALA A 386 5.11 -29.31 -3.10
N PRO A 387 4.28 -28.57 -3.88
CA PRO A 387 4.67 -27.31 -4.50
C PRO A 387 5.25 -26.28 -3.52
N ASP A 388 4.69 -26.19 -2.31
CA ASP A 388 5.13 -25.31 -1.22
C ASP A 388 6.56 -25.59 -0.74
N LEU A 389 7.04 -26.82 -0.94
CA LEU A 389 8.38 -27.28 -0.56
C LEU A 389 9.38 -27.25 -1.72
N PHE A 390 8.91 -26.95 -2.95
CA PHE A 390 9.75 -26.88 -4.13
C PHE A 390 10.11 -25.42 -4.43
N ASP A 391 11.37 -25.06 -4.18
CA ASP A 391 11.87 -23.71 -4.46
C ASP A 391 12.01 -23.49 -5.97
N LEU A 392 11.25 -22.52 -6.50
CA LEU A 392 11.20 -22.15 -7.90
C LEU A 392 12.10 -20.95 -8.26
N SER A 393 12.97 -20.50 -7.36
CA SER A 393 13.82 -19.32 -7.62
C SER A 393 14.70 -19.52 -8.85
N ASP A 394 15.25 -20.73 -9.02
CA ASP A 394 16.11 -21.06 -10.16
C ASP A 394 15.34 -21.16 -11.51
N ALA A 395 14.00 -21.10 -11.48
CA ALA A 395 13.17 -21.02 -12.67
C ALA A 395 13.32 -19.67 -13.40
N GLN A 396 13.83 -18.61 -12.74
CA GLN A 396 14.23 -17.37 -13.40
C GLN A 396 15.27 -17.65 -14.51
N GLN A 397 16.29 -18.45 -14.23
CA GLN A 397 17.29 -18.82 -15.24
C GLN A 397 16.78 -19.90 -16.21
N GLY A 398 15.57 -20.42 -15.97
CA GLY A 398 14.91 -21.43 -16.80
C GLY A 398 15.30 -22.86 -16.46
N GLN A 399 15.58 -23.14 -15.18
CA GLN A 399 15.74 -24.51 -14.71
C GLN A 399 14.45 -25.32 -14.96
N PRO A 400 14.51 -26.41 -15.74
CA PRO A 400 13.35 -27.25 -15.99
C PRO A 400 12.96 -28.03 -14.73
N PHE A 401 11.67 -28.33 -14.62
CA PHE A 401 11.12 -29.17 -13.56
C PHE A 401 9.95 -29.99 -14.10
N GLU A 402 9.42 -30.89 -13.30
CA GLU A 402 8.27 -31.71 -13.66
C GLU A 402 7.16 -31.51 -12.65
N ILE A 403 5.93 -31.43 -13.15
CA ILE A 403 4.70 -31.43 -12.34
C ILE A 403 4.11 -32.84 -12.40
N VAL A 404 3.97 -33.47 -11.24
CA VAL A 404 3.39 -34.80 -11.08
C VAL A 404 1.97 -34.66 -10.58
N PHE A 405 1.01 -34.97 -11.45
CA PHE A 405 -0.40 -35.06 -11.09
C PHE A 405 -0.74 -36.48 -10.67
N SER A 406 -1.33 -36.61 -9.48
CA SER A 406 -1.68 -37.90 -8.90
C SER A 406 -3.20 -38.13 -9.00
N PHE A 407 -3.59 -39.36 -9.35
CA PHE A 407 -4.97 -39.79 -9.56
C PHE A 407 -5.18 -41.20 -8.98
N PRO A 408 -6.43 -41.64 -8.79
CA PRO A 408 -6.70 -43.04 -8.51
C PRO A 408 -6.17 -43.98 -9.59
N GLY A 409 -5.60 -45.12 -9.19
CA GLY A 409 -5.04 -46.13 -10.08
C GLY A 409 -6.05 -46.69 -11.09
N GLU A 410 -7.34 -46.72 -10.75
CA GLU A 410 -8.42 -47.16 -11.61
C GLU A 410 -8.55 -46.33 -12.89
N LEU A 411 -8.17 -45.03 -12.87
CA LEU A 411 -8.20 -44.20 -14.09
C LEU A 411 -7.18 -44.68 -15.12
N ALA A 412 -6.03 -45.21 -14.68
CA ALA A 412 -4.97 -45.72 -15.56
C ALA A 412 -5.28 -47.10 -16.17
N GLN A 413 -6.30 -47.80 -15.68
CA GLN A 413 -6.71 -49.11 -16.22
C GLN A 413 -7.44 -48.98 -17.57
N THR A 414 -7.87 -47.77 -17.95
CA THR A 414 -8.48 -47.53 -19.25
C THR A 414 -7.41 -47.45 -20.33
N ALA A 415 -7.43 -48.37 -21.29
CA ALA A 415 -6.44 -48.43 -22.36
C ALA A 415 -6.40 -47.11 -23.15
N GLY A 416 -5.19 -46.54 -23.30
CA GLY A 416 -4.98 -45.29 -24.04
C GLY A 416 -5.30 -44.01 -23.25
N ALA A 417 -5.57 -44.09 -21.93
CA ALA A 417 -5.83 -42.90 -21.12
C ALA A 417 -4.63 -41.94 -21.08
N GLN A 418 -4.87 -40.69 -21.45
CA GLN A 418 -3.87 -39.62 -21.41
C GLN A 418 -4.45 -38.40 -20.71
N VAL A 419 -3.59 -37.69 -19.98
CA VAL A 419 -3.92 -36.43 -19.33
C VAL A 419 -3.62 -35.29 -20.29
N GLN A 420 -4.66 -34.67 -20.82
CA GLN A 420 -4.57 -33.34 -21.42
C GLN A 420 -4.44 -32.31 -20.30
N PHE A 421 -3.45 -31.45 -20.40
CA PHE A 421 -3.23 -30.38 -19.43
C PHE A 421 -3.18 -29.02 -20.11
N LYS A 422 -3.62 -28.00 -19.39
CA LYS A 422 -3.39 -26.59 -19.70
C LYS A 422 -2.97 -25.88 -18.42
N LEU A 423 -1.73 -25.41 -18.41
CA LEU A 423 -1.17 -24.59 -17.35
C LEU A 423 -1.55 -23.13 -17.60
N VAL A 424 -2.06 -22.45 -16.58
CA VAL A 424 -2.45 -21.03 -16.65
C VAL A 424 -1.94 -20.27 -15.43
N ASN A 425 -1.73 -18.96 -15.56
CA ASN A 425 -1.41 -18.07 -14.44
C ASN A 425 -2.66 -17.66 -13.64
N SER A 426 -2.46 -16.79 -12.64
CA SER A 426 -3.49 -16.32 -11.71
C SER A 426 -4.68 -15.53 -12.33
N ILE A 427 -4.58 -15.15 -13.61
CA ILE A 427 -5.62 -14.43 -14.34
C ILE A 427 -6.17 -15.22 -15.54
N GLY A 428 -5.68 -16.45 -15.76
CA GLY A 428 -6.15 -17.36 -16.79
C GLY A 428 -5.35 -17.33 -18.12
N THR A 429 -4.24 -16.58 -18.19
CA THR A 429 -3.33 -16.60 -19.35
C THR A 429 -2.66 -17.97 -19.45
N ALA A 430 -2.72 -18.58 -20.62
CA ALA A 430 -2.10 -19.89 -20.87
C ALA A 430 -0.57 -19.80 -20.87
N LEU A 431 0.08 -20.67 -20.11
CA LEU A 431 1.53 -20.77 -20.00
C LEU A 431 2.07 -21.93 -20.84
N ALA A 432 1.41 -23.09 -20.78
CA ALA A 432 1.70 -24.28 -21.58
C ALA A 432 0.46 -25.18 -21.67
N SER A 433 0.40 -26.02 -22.69
CA SER A 433 -0.62 -27.06 -22.82
C SER A 433 -0.07 -28.26 -23.57
N GLY A 434 -0.57 -29.45 -23.27
CA GLY A 434 -0.09 -30.67 -23.91
C GLY A 434 -0.79 -31.91 -23.41
N GLN A 435 -0.18 -33.06 -23.66
CA GLN A 435 -0.64 -34.37 -23.21
C GLN A 435 0.49 -35.07 -22.46
N ALA A 436 0.14 -35.79 -21.40
CA ALA A 436 1.05 -36.66 -20.66
C ALA A 436 0.40 -38.04 -20.49
N PRO A 437 1.18 -39.13 -20.59
CA PRO A 437 0.67 -40.47 -20.33
C PRO A 437 0.24 -40.59 -18.87
N LEU A 438 -0.89 -41.24 -18.63
CA LEU A 438 -1.31 -41.63 -17.29
C LEU A 438 -0.72 -43.01 -16.98
N VAL A 439 0.24 -43.07 -16.06
CA VAL A 439 0.97 -44.29 -15.72
C VAL A 439 0.47 -44.81 -14.38
N ALA A 440 0.06 -46.08 -14.33
CA ALA A 440 -0.27 -46.73 -13.07
C ALA A 440 0.99 -46.83 -12.20
N GLY A 441 0.91 -46.34 -10.96
CA GLY A 441 1.97 -46.43 -9.96
C GLY A 441 1.61 -47.38 -8.82
N ASP A 442 2.51 -47.46 -7.85
CA ASP A 442 2.35 -48.29 -6.66
C ASP A 442 1.23 -47.75 -5.73
N LYS A 443 0.75 -48.59 -4.82
CA LYS A 443 -0.27 -48.22 -3.79
C LYS A 443 -1.60 -47.69 -4.37
N GLY A 444 -1.95 -48.02 -5.62
CA GLY A 444 -3.22 -47.61 -6.22
C GLY A 444 -3.29 -46.13 -6.63
N ILE A 445 -2.14 -45.51 -6.89
CA ILE A 445 -2.04 -44.13 -7.39
C ILE A 445 -1.50 -44.17 -8.82
N ALA A 446 -2.25 -43.62 -9.77
CA ALA A 446 -1.76 -43.32 -11.11
C ALA A 446 -1.15 -41.92 -11.14
N THR A 447 -0.10 -41.73 -11.93
CA THR A 447 0.55 -40.43 -12.08
C THR A 447 0.65 -40.01 -13.53
N ALA A 448 0.51 -38.71 -13.78
CA ALA A 448 0.87 -38.09 -15.03
C ALA A 448 1.94 -37.05 -14.77
N THR A 449 3.10 -37.22 -15.40
CA THR A 449 4.24 -36.32 -15.25
C THR A 449 4.25 -35.35 -16.43
N VAL A 450 4.06 -34.08 -16.15
CA VAL A 450 4.09 -32.99 -17.12
C VAL A 450 5.45 -32.30 -17.05
N PRO A 451 6.29 -32.38 -18.09
CA PRO A 451 7.54 -31.66 -18.14
C PRO A 451 7.27 -30.16 -18.30
N VAL A 452 7.99 -29.36 -17.52
CA VAL A 452 8.04 -27.90 -17.64
C VAL A 452 9.42 -27.55 -18.18
N ASP A 453 9.45 -27.13 -19.44
CA ASP A 453 10.68 -26.77 -20.13
C ASP A 453 11.25 -25.41 -19.66
N LEU A 454 12.37 -25.03 -20.26
CA LEU A 454 13.09 -23.79 -19.94
C LEU A 454 12.23 -22.53 -20.16
N GLU A 455 11.46 -22.47 -21.25
CA GLU A 455 10.64 -21.28 -21.54
C GLU A 455 9.43 -21.19 -20.61
N THR A 456 8.77 -22.33 -20.35
CA THR A 456 7.61 -22.41 -19.48
C THR A 456 7.99 -22.16 -18.04
N SER A 457 9.13 -22.66 -17.56
CA SER A 457 9.61 -22.41 -16.18
C SER A 457 9.83 -20.91 -15.93
N ARG A 458 10.40 -20.18 -16.90
CA ARG A 458 10.52 -18.71 -16.85
C ARG A 458 9.18 -18.00 -16.76
N LYS A 459 8.18 -18.46 -17.52
CA LYS A 459 6.80 -17.93 -17.45
C LYS A 459 6.16 -18.21 -16.10
N VAL A 460 6.38 -19.39 -15.53
CA VAL A 460 5.91 -19.75 -14.17
C VAL A 460 6.56 -18.87 -13.12
N TYR A 461 7.87 -18.63 -13.21
CA TYR A 461 8.60 -17.73 -12.31
C TYR A 461 7.99 -16.33 -12.30
N LEU A 462 7.79 -15.72 -13.48
CA LEU A 462 7.20 -14.38 -13.59
C LEU A 462 5.71 -14.35 -13.19
N SER A 463 5.01 -15.47 -13.29
CA SER A 463 3.59 -15.58 -12.92
C SER A 463 3.36 -15.73 -11.41
N GLY A 464 4.40 -16.10 -10.64
CA GLY A 464 4.36 -16.28 -9.18
C GLY A 464 3.37 -17.34 -8.64
N ARG A 465 2.43 -17.81 -9.47
CA ARG A 465 1.35 -18.77 -9.19
C ARG A 465 0.99 -19.53 -10.45
N LEU A 466 0.51 -20.75 -10.25
CA LEU A 466 0.19 -21.67 -11.32
C LEU A 466 -1.14 -22.37 -11.05
N TRP A 467 -1.96 -22.53 -12.08
CA TRP A 467 -3.10 -23.45 -12.09
C TRP A 467 -2.95 -24.43 -13.24
N ALA A 468 -3.51 -25.63 -13.08
CA ALA A 468 -3.63 -26.61 -14.14
C ALA A 468 -5.10 -26.95 -14.37
N GLN A 469 -5.53 -26.91 -15.62
CA GLN A 469 -6.78 -27.51 -16.09
C GLN A 469 -6.44 -28.87 -16.67
N LEU A 470 -7.12 -29.92 -16.22
CA LEU A 470 -6.78 -31.30 -16.52
C LEU A 470 -8.01 -32.02 -17.05
N ILE A 471 -7.85 -32.69 -18.20
CA ILE A 471 -8.86 -33.57 -18.80
C ILE A 471 -8.20 -34.90 -19.08
N ILE A 472 -8.80 -36.01 -18.64
CA ILE A 472 -8.35 -37.36 -18.99
C ILE A 472 -9.38 -37.93 -19.94
N ASN A 473 -8.96 -38.34 -21.13
CA ASN A 473 -9.86 -38.93 -22.12
C ASN A 473 -9.61 -40.43 -22.27
N ASP A 474 -10.64 -41.16 -22.70
CA ASP A 474 -10.48 -42.52 -23.22
C ASP A 474 -9.93 -42.53 -24.66
N ALA A 475 -9.71 -43.71 -25.22
CA ALA A 475 -9.20 -43.90 -26.59
C ALA A 475 -10.14 -43.33 -27.68
N GLN A 476 -11.41 -43.03 -27.35
CA GLN A 476 -12.41 -42.46 -28.25
C GLN A 476 -12.51 -40.92 -28.11
N GLY A 477 -11.74 -40.31 -27.21
CA GLY A 477 -11.71 -38.87 -26.98
C GLY A 477 -12.84 -38.36 -26.09
N MET A 478 -13.51 -39.24 -25.33
CA MET A 478 -14.53 -38.85 -24.35
C MET A 478 -13.90 -38.63 -22.96
N PRO A 479 -14.38 -37.64 -22.18
CA PRO A 479 -13.76 -37.28 -20.91
C PRO A 479 -14.09 -38.33 -19.83
N LEU A 480 -13.06 -38.98 -19.31
CA LEU A 480 -13.09 -39.84 -18.12
C LEU A 480 -13.02 -39.02 -16.83
N TYR A 481 -12.20 -37.98 -16.83
CA TYR A 481 -12.04 -37.06 -15.71
C TYR A 481 -11.86 -35.64 -16.22
N ALA A 482 -12.35 -34.69 -15.43
CA ALA A 482 -12.05 -33.29 -15.61
C ALA A 482 -11.99 -32.54 -14.28
N GLY A 483 -10.97 -31.71 -14.11
CA GLY A 483 -10.83 -30.89 -12.92
C GLY A 483 -9.69 -29.89 -12.99
N GLY A 484 -9.62 -29.04 -11.97
CA GLY A 484 -8.57 -28.04 -11.80
C GLY A 484 -7.61 -28.40 -10.67
N ARG A 485 -6.37 -27.95 -10.76
CA ARG A 485 -5.40 -27.98 -9.66
C ARG A 485 -4.86 -26.58 -9.42
N GLU A 486 -4.85 -26.17 -8.17
CA GLU A 486 -4.30 -24.91 -7.71
C GLU A 486 -2.96 -25.10 -7.03
N MET A 487 -1.98 -24.32 -7.48
CA MET A 487 -0.61 -24.25 -6.97
C MET A 487 -0.31 -22.77 -6.71
N ASP A 488 -1.03 -22.19 -5.74
CA ASP A 488 -1.02 -20.76 -5.40
C ASP A 488 0.03 -20.38 -4.33
N ARG A 489 0.63 -21.38 -3.68
CA ARG A 489 1.65 -21.25 -2.63
C ARG A 489 3.01 -21.79 -3.09
N LEU A 490 3.54 -21.19 -4.15
CA LEU A 490 4.87 -21.52 -4.66
C LEU A 490 5.97 -20.92 -3.76
N SER A 491 7.07 -21.64 -3.59
CA SER A 491 8.22 -21.16 -2.83
C SER A 491 9.24 -20.46 -3.72
N PHE A 492 9.72 -19.29 -3.30
CA PHE A 492 10.83 -18.54 -3.90
C PHE A 492 11.85 -18.12 -2.84
N LEU A 493 12.05 -18.95 -1.82
CA LEU A 493 12.87 -18.61 -0.65
C LEU A 493 14.30 -18.23 -1.05
N LYS A 494 14.94 -18.99 -1.95
CA LYS A 494 16.28 -18.69 -2.44
C LYS A 494 16.37 -17.33 -3.14
N ARG A 495 15.34 -16.90 -3.89
CA ARG A 495 15.29 -15.59 -4.55
C ARG A 495 15.49 -14.46 -3.53
N ASP A 496 14.95 -14.62 -2.33
CA ASP A 496 14.94 -13.58 -1.30
C ASP A 496 16.10 -13.70 -0.30
N THR A 497 16.79 -14.86 -0.26
CA THR A 497 17.79 -15.19 0.78
C THR A 497 19.17 -15.56 0.25
N THR A 498 19.31 -15.82 -1.06
CA THR A 498 20.61 -16.21 -1.63
C THR A 498 21.44 -14.96 -1.93
N PRO A 499 22.60 -14.76 -1.27
CA PRO A 499 23.47 -13.63 -1.56
C PRO A 499 24.10 -13.78 -2.95
N LEU A 500 24.38 -12.65 -3.60
CA LEU A 500 25.14 -12.61 -4.84
C LEU A 500 26.64 -12.49 -4.54
N PRO A 501 27.54 -12.91 -5.45
CA PRO A 501 28.98 -12.75 -5.25
C PRO A 501 29.34 -11.29 -4.95
N ALA A 502 30.21 -11.04 -3.98
CA ALA A 502 30.62 -9.67 -3.65
C ALA A 502 31.28 -8.99 -4.85
N LEU A 503 31.01 -7.69 -5.02
CA LEU A 503 31.79 -6.87 -5.94
C LEU A 503 33.20 -6.65 -5.35
N PRO A 504 34.22 -6.39 -6.20
CA PRO A 504 35.48 -5.86 -5.71
C PRO A 504 35.22 -4.59 -4.89
N GLU A 505 35.93 -4.44 -3.76
CA GLU A 505 35.78 -3.22 -2.95
C GLU A 505 36.33 -2.02 -3.71
N THR A 506 35.44 -1.18 -4.23
CA THR A 506 35.76 0.04 -4.95
C THR A 506 35.14 1.25 -4.26
N LEU A 507 35.90 2.34 -4.19
CA LEU A 507 35.38 3.66 -3.86
C LEU A 507 35.16 4.42 -5.17
N GLU A 508 33.93 4.85 -5.42
CA GLU A 508 33.60 5.64 -6.60
C GLU A 508 33.30 7.10 -6.22
N ASP A 509 33.62 8.02 -7.12
CA ASP A 509 33.23 9.42 -6.97
C ASP A 509 31.72 9.57 -7.15
N THR A 510 31.05 10.13 -6.15
CA THR A 510 29.62 10.44 -6.16
C THR A 510 29.39 11.90 -5.74
N PRO A 511 28.19 12.47 -5.93
CA PRO A 511 27.82 13.78 -5.37
C PRO A 511 27.88 13.86 -3.83
N TYR A 512 28.16 12.75 -3.15
CA TYR A 512 28.23 12.61 -1.70
C TYR A 512 29.68 12.37 -1.23
N GLY A 513 30.65 12.50 -2.14
CA GLY A 513 32.05 12.13 -1.91
C GLY A 513 32.36 10.72 -2.42
N LYS A 514 33.49 10.17 -1.98
CA LYS A 514 33.92 8.82 -2.35
C LYS A 514 33.18 7.79 -1.51
N LEU A 515 32.27 7.04 -2.12
CA LEU A 515 31.44 6.04 -1.45
C LEU A 515 31.78 4.62 -1.92
N LYS A 516 31.60 3.64 -1.04
CA LYS A 516 31.82 2.22 -1.32
C LYS A 516 30.66 1.67 -2.13
N LEU A 517 30.95 1.10 -3.30
CA LEU A 517 29.96 0.42 -4.12
C LEU A 517 29.58 -0.92 -3.48
N VAL A 518 28.27 -1.13 -3.30
CA VAL A 518 27.68 -2.35 -2.73
C VAL A 518 27.06 -3.21 -3.81
N ASP A 519 26.32 -2.59 -4.74
CA ASP A 519 25.63 -3.29 -5.81
C ASP A 519 25.57 -2.48 -7.10
N GLU A 520 25.51 -3.18 -8.23
CA GLU A 520 25.34 -2.60 -9.56
C GLU A 520 24.49 -3.54 -10.44
N ILE A 521 23.39 -2.99 -10.96
CA ILE A 521 22.48 -3.67 -11.89
C ILE A 521 22.51 -2.94 -13.22
N ASP A 522 22.74 -3.68 -14.30
CA ASP A 522 22.57 -3.22 -15.68
C ASP A 522 21.20 -3.67 -16.18
N ALA A 523 20.23 -2.75 -16.15
CA ALA A 523 18.85 -3.06 -16.46
C ALA A 523 18.62 -3.42 -17.94
N SER A 524 19.61 -3.19 -18.81
CA SER A 524 19.56 -3.59 -20.22
C SER A 524 19.80 -5.09 -20.46
N LYS A 525 20.35 -5.80 -19.46
CA LYS A 525 20.61 -7.24 -19.57
C LYS A 525 19.32 -8.05 -19.72
N PRO A 526 19.34 -9.17 -20.47
CA PRO A 526 18.23 -10.12 -20.46
C PRO A 526 17.95 -10.61 -19.03
N ILE A 527 16.70 -10.51 -18.57
CA ILE A 527 16.31 -10.79 -17.18
C ILE A 527 16.56 -12.24 -16.73
N PHE A 528 16.62 -13.15 -17.70
CA PHE A 528 16.86 -14.56 -17.44
C PHE A 528 18.35 -14.93 -17.44
N GLU A 529 19.22 -13.98 -17.81
CA GLU A 529 20.68 -14.10 -17.74
C GLU A 529 21.26 -13.29 -16.57
N ASP A 530 20.49 -12.32 -16.05
CA ASP A 530 20.85 -11.59 -14.85
C ASP A 530 20.66 -12.48 -13.60
N ALA A 531 21.65 -12.43 -12.70
CA ALA A 531 21.61 -13.14 -11.43
C ALA A 531 20.75 -12.39 -10.40
N HIS A 532 20.51 -11.09 -10.58
CA HIS A 532 19.67 -10.34 -9.66
C HIS A 532 18.23 -10.84 -9.70
N PRO A 533 17.60 -11.05 -8.52
CA PRO A 533 16.18 -11.32 -8.45
C PRO A 533 15.37 -10.25 -9.17
N TYR A 534 14.51 -10.69 -10.08
CA TYR A 534 13.67 -9.82 -10.90
C TYR A 534 12.20 -10.22 -10.79
N LEU A 535 11.30 -9.23 -10.84
CA LEU A 535 9.86 -9.42 -10.93
C LEU A 535 9.24 -8.44 -11.92
N GLN A 536 8.10 -8.80 -12.53
CA GLN A 536 7.29 -7.86 -13.30
C GLN A 536 5.81 -8.28 -13.31
N SER A 537 4.89 -7.31 -13.38
CA SER A 537 3.46 -7.59 -13.55
C SER A 537 2.67 -6.38 -14.04
N GLY A 538 1.54 -6.64 -14.69
CA GLY A 538 0.52 -5.63 -14.99
C GLY A 538 -0.28 -5.20 -13.77
N PHE A 539 -1.26 -4.34 -14.01
CA PHE A 539 -2.18 -3.85 -12.98
C PHE A 539 -3.60 -4.38 -13.23
N THR A 540 -4.05 -5.36 -12.44
CA THR A 540 -5.43 -5.84 -12.49
C THR A 540 -6.06 -5.87 -11.10
N LYS A 541 -7.38 -5.61 -11.01
CA LYS A 541 -8.10 -5.63 -9.73
C LYS A 541 -8.03 -7.01 -9.05
N ALA A 542 -7.94 -8.08 -9.84
CA ALA A 542 -7.76 -9.44 -9.32
C ALA A 542 -6.43 -9.60 -8.54
N GLN A 543 -5.46 -8.71 -8.76
CA GLN A 543 -4.12 -8.75 -8.18
C GLN A 543 -3.85 -7.73 -7.09
N GLU A 544 -4.82 -6.90 -6.68
CA GLU A 544 -4.66 -5.93 -5.57
C GLU A 544 -4.20 -6.58 -4.24
N ARG A 545 -4.18 -7.92 -4.16
CA ARG A 545 -3.71 -8.73 -3.02
C ARG A 545 -3.03 -10.04 -3.42
N MET A 546 -2.55 -10.15 -4.67
CA MET A 546 -1.94 -11.39 -5.18
C MET A 546 -0.56 -11.10 -5.81
N PRO A 547 0.34 -12.09 -5.91
CA PRO A 547 1.66 -11.95 -6.53
C PRO A 547 1.58 -11.52 -8.01
N ALA A 548 2.75 -11.14 -8.54
CA ALA A 548 3.00 -10.80 -9.94
C ALA A 548 2.43 -11.80 -10.94
N GLY A 549 2.10 -11.38 -12.17
CA GLY A 549 1.79 -12.29 -13.27
C GLY A 549 0.78 -11.82 -14.31
N SER A 550 0.31 -10.57 -14.26
CA SER A 550 -0.52 -10.01 -15.34
C SER A 550 0.34 -9.55 -16.51
N ASP A 551 -0.29 -9.44 -17.68
CA ASP A 551 0.34 -8.92 -18.88
C ASP A 551 0.98 -7.55 -18.63
N VAL A 552 2.20 -7.37 -19.17
CA VAL A 552 2.99 -6.13 -19.08
C VAL A 552 3.43 -5.70 -20.48
N ASP A 553 3.78 -4.43 -20.62
CA ASP A 553 4.62 -3.92 -21.70
C ASP A 553 5.89 -3.35 -21.09
N VAL A 554 6.82 -4.26 -20.75
CA VAL A 554 8.17 -3.95 -20.25
C VAL A 554 9.17 -4.49 -21.25
N LYS A 555 10.06 -3.62 -21.75
CA LYS A 555 11.03 -3.97 -22.80
C LYS A 555 12.36 -3.25 -22.60
N VAL A 556 13.40 -3.74 -23.28
CA VAL A 556 14.66 -3.00 -23.38
C VAL A 556 14.59 -2.15 -24.66
N SER A 557 14.54 -0.84 -24.48
CA SER A 557 14.52 0.17 -25.55
C SER A 557 15.89 0.84 -25.68
N GLU A 558 16.23 1.30 -26.88
CA GLU A 558 17.36 2.22 -27.08
C GLU A 558 16.85 3.66 -26.99
N ILE A 559 17.36 4.42 -26.02
CA ILE A 559 16.94 5.78 -25.69
C ILE A 559 18.19 6.66 -25.63
N LEU A 560 18.25 7.72 -26.43
CA LEU A 560 19.40 8.64 -26.48
C LEU A 560 20.75 7.90 -26.61
N GLY A 561 20.80 6.84 -27.43
CA GLY A 561 22.01 6.04 -27.68
C GLY A 561 22.42 5.05 -26.58
N LYS A 562 21.58 4.84 -25.54
CA LYS A 562 21.82 3.87 -24.47
C LYS A 562 20.62 2.93 -24.32
N LYS A 563 20.88 1.66 -24.03
CA LYS A 563 19.82 0.68 -23.77
C LYS A 563 19.30 0.80 -22.34
N ALA A 564 17.99 0.70 -22.17
CA ALA A 564 17.34 0.76 -20.87
C ALA A 564 16.06 -0.04 -20.83
N ARG A 565 15.71 -0.53 -19.65
CA ARG A 565 14.44 -1.19 -19.39
C ARG A 565 13.36 -0.14 -19.19
N GLU A 566 12.40 -0.11 -20.08
CA GLU A 566 11.28 0.82 -20.11
C GLU A 566 9.98 0.09 -19.85
N SER A 567 9.15 0.63 -18.94
CA SER A 567 7.77 0.20 -18.75
C SER A 567 6.83 1.13 -19.50
N ALA A 568 6.17 0.63 -20.55
CA ALA A 568 5.04 1.30 -21.19
C ALA A 568 3.72 0.97 -20.48
N TYR A 569 3.60 -0.22 -19.88
CA TYR A 569 2.48 -0.61 -19.01
C TYR A 569 2.93 -1.68 -18.01
N GLY A 570 2.46 -1.57 -16.77
CA GLY A 570 2.79 -2.48 -15.68
C GLY A 570 3.99 -1.99 -14.88
N TRP A 571 4.59 -2.89 -14.12
CA TRP A 571 5.75 -2.61 -13.28
C TRP A 571 6.81 -3.69 -13.44
N PHE A 572 8.06 -3.32 -13.16
CA PHE A 572 9.17 -4.24 -12.97
C PHE A 572 9.93 -3.89 -11.70
N ALA A 573 10.62 -4.86 -11.12
CA ALA A 573 11.34 -4.69 -9.86
C ALA A 573 12.61 -5.53 -9.80
N TYR A 574 13.60 -5.01 -9.08
CA TYR A 574 14.83 -5.72 -8.74
C TYR A 574 15.01 -5.78 -7.23
N ARG A 575 15.59 -6.87 -6.74
CA ARG A 575 16.12 -6.92 -5.37
C ARG A 575 17.58 -6.43 -5.38
N VAL A 576 17.86 -5.38 -4.62
CA VAL A 576 19.16 -4.67 -4.59
C VAL A 576 19.87 -4.95 -3.26
N GLY A 577 21.18 -5.20 -3.28
CA GLY A 577 22.04 -5.23 -2.10
C GLY A 577 22.96 -6.44 -1.95
N ARG A 578 22.87 -7.44 -2.85
CA ARG A 578 23.75 -8.64 -2.92
C ARG A 578 23.87 -9.50 -1.65
N GLY A 579 23.05 -9.28 -0.64
CA GLY A 579 23.04 -10.08 0.58
C GLY A 579 24.14 -9.81 1.59
N LYS A 580 24.58 -8.55 1.70
CA LYS A 580 25.57 -8.09 2.69
C LYS A 580 25.22 -6.73 3.28
N LEU A 581 23.95 -6.37 3.31
CA LEU A 581 23.55 -5.10 3.91
C LEU A 581 23.59 -5.20 5.44
N ASN A 582 23.79 -4.06 6.09
CA ASN A 582 23.78 -3.92 7.53
C ASN A 582 22.43 -3.31 7.94
N PRO A 583 21.56 -4.05 8.63
CA PRO A 583 20.34 -3.51 9.23
C PRO A 583 20.58 -2.20 10.00
N ARG A 584 19.60 -1.29 10.01
CA ARG A 584 19.67 0.03 10.68
C ARG A 584 20.76 0.99 10.17
N SER A 585 21.40 0.64 9.05
CA SER A 585 22.33 1.51 8.32
C SER A 585 21.63 2.22 7.15
N THR A 586 22.27 3.24 6.62
CA THR A 586 21.76 4.02 5.48
C THR A 586 22.53 3.71 4.21
N TYR A 587 21.82 3.69 3.09
CA TYR A 587 22.37 3.44 1.76
C TYR A 587 21.95 4.53 0.77
N LEU A 588 22.80 4.81 -0.22
CA LEU A 588 22.47 5.65 -1.36
C LEU A 588 22.10 4.74 -2.55
N LEU A 589 20.83 4.79 -2.95
CA LEU A 589 20.33 4.18 -4.18
C LEU A 589 20.36 5.21 -5.31
N ARG A 590 21.09 4.92 -6.39
CA ARG A 590 21.19 5.78 -7.57
C ARG A 590 20.59 5.08 -8.78
N ILE A 591 19.68 5.74 -9.47
CA ILE A 591 18.93 5.19 -10.61
C ILE A 591 19.20 6.05 -11.84
N GLU A 592 19.80 5.46 -12.88
CA GLU A 592 20.11 6.17 -14.13
C GLU A 592 18.88 6.16 -15.06
N TYR A 593 18.36 7.34 -15.38
CA TYR A 593 17.12 7.52 -16.14
C TYR A 593 17.26 8.57 -17.27
N PRO A 594 16.45 8.52 -18.34
CA PRO A 594 16.52 9.49 -19.43
C PRO A 594 15.46 10.59 -19.30
N GLU A 595 15.80 11.81 -19.76
CA GLU A 595 14.84 12.89 -20.04
C GLU A 595 14.67 13.13 -21.55
N ASP A 596 14.27 12.08 -22.27
CA ASP A 596 14.04 12.09 -23.72
C ASP A 596 12.67 12.64 -24.10
N LYS A 597 11.62 12.37 -23.32
CA LYS A 597 10.23 12.80 -23.53
C LYS A 597 9.52 12.99 -22.18
N PRO A 598 8.29 13.56 -22.15
CA PRO A 598 7.52 13.65 -20.91
C PRO A 598 7.32 12.27 -20.27
N ARG A 599 7.88 12.07 -19.08
CA ARG A 599 7.83 10.82 -18.31
C ARG A 599 7.24 11.00 -16.92
N PHE A 600 6.45 10.03 -16.50
CA PHE A 600 5.94 9.91 -15.14
C PHE A 600 6.44 8.60 -14.54
N SER A 601 7.20 8.69 -13.44
CA SER A 601 7.96 7.56 -12.90
C SER A 601 7.75 7.39 -11.39
N PRO A 602 6.63 6.78 -10.96
CA PRO A 602 6.45 6.30 -9.59
C PRO A 602 7.38 5.13 -9.27
N ILE A 603 7.93 5.15 -8.04
CA ILE A 603 8.90 4.18 -7.54
C ILE A 603 8.53 3.79 -6.10
N GLU A 604 8.54 2.49 -5.80
CA GLU A 604 8.44 2.01 -4.41
C GLU A 604 9.77 1.41 -3.96
N VAL A 605 10.23 1.77 -2.76
CA VAL A 605 11.39 1.16 -2.11
C VAL A 605 10.93 0.42 -0.87
N GLN A 606 10.97 -0.91 -0.93
CA GLN A 606 10.40 -1.77 0.12
C GLN A 606 11.45 -2.19 1.16
N VAL A 607 11.62 -1.35 2.18
CA VAL A 607 12.59 -1.52 3.28
C VAL A 607 11.91 -1.64 4.65
N GLY A 608 10.98 -2.59 4.79
CA GLY A 608 10.30 -2.82 6.06
C GLY A 608 9.38 -1.67 6.47
N GLN A 609 9.44 -1.23 7.72
CA GLN A 609 8.70 -0.04 8.19
C GLN A 609 9.22 1.25 7.62
N ASN A 610 10.47 1.25 7.15
CA ASN A 610 11.08 2.41 6.54
C ASN A 610 10.65 2.61 5.07
N PHE A 611 9.59 1.93 4.65
CA PHE A 611 9.02 1.95 3.30
C PHE A 611 8.89 3.37 2.74
N MET A 612 9.35 3.55 1.49
CA MET A 612 9.34 4.84 0.81
C MET A 612 8.58 4.72 -0.51
N ASP A 613 7.53 5.53 -0.65
CA ASP A 613 6.80 5.69 -1.90
C ASP A 613 7.18 7.03 -2.53
N ILE A 614 8.07 6.99 -3.50
CA ILE A 614 8.66 8.17 -4.12
C ILE A 614 8.42 8.15 -5.62
N GLY A 615 8.95 9.13 -6.32
CA GLY A 615 8.94 9.15 -7.77
C GLY A 615 9.33 10.51 -8.31
N TRP A 616 9.35 10.58 -9.63
CA TRP A 616 9.59 11.83 -10.33
C TRP A 616 8.72 11.94 -11.57
N LYS A 617 8.54 13.17 -12.02
CA LYS A 617 7.94 13.48 -13.31
C LYS A 617 8.82 14.49 -14.03
N SER A 618 9.04 14.32 -15.33
CA SER A 618 9.68 15.37 -16.13
C SER A 618 8.69 16.47 -16.49
N GLY A 619 9.20 17.53 -17.10
CA GLY A 619 8.35 18.50 -17.76
C GLY A 619 7.52 17.93 -18.91
N VAL A 620 6.41 18.59 -19.19
CA VAL A 620 5.43 18.25 -20.24
C VAL A 620 5.60 19.16 -21.46
N GLY A 621 5.81 20.46 -21.25
CA GLY A 621 6.05 21.43 -22.32
C GLY A 621 5.93 22.88 -21.84
N ALA A 622 6.53 23.83 -22.57
CA ALA A 622 6.70 25.22 -22.11
C ALA A 622 5.39 25.95 -21.71
N ASP A 623 4.26 25.57 -22.28
CA ASP A 623 2.94 26.17 -22.00
C ASP A 623 2.17 25.46 -20.86
N ASP A 624 2.76 24.47 -20.20
CA ASP A 624 2.14 23.68 -19.14
C ASP A 624 2.02 24.48 -17.83
N VAL A 625 0.87 24.42 -17.15
CA VAL A 625 0.66 25.22 -15.91
C VAL A 625 1.29 24.61 -14.66
N TYR A 626 1.73 23.36 -14.71
CA TYR A 626 2.32 22.64 -13.57
C TYR A 626 3.77 22.26 -13.83
N ASP A 627 4.07 21.85 -15.05
CA ASP A 627 5.27 21.11 -15.43
C ASP A 627 5.85 21.69 -16.72
N ASN A 628 6.06 23.01 -16.79
CA ASN A 628 6.65 23.67 -17.97
C ASN A 628 8.17 23.53 -18.09
N TRP A 629 8.74 22.59 -17.35
CA TRP A 629 10.16 22.33 -17.29
C TRP A 629 10.68 21.83 -18.65
N PRO A 630 11.79 22.38 -19.19
CA PRO A 630 12.40 21.85 -20.40
C PRO A 630 13.01 20.48 -20.11
N LEU A 631 12.95 19.60 -21.12
CA LEU A 631 13.65 18.32 -21.06
C LEU A 631 15.11 18.52 -21.46
N ASN A 632 16.04 18.06 -20.63
CA ASN A 632 17.46 18.30 -20.89
C ASN A 632 18.07 17.35 -21.97
N LYS A 633 17.30 16.36 -22.43
CA LYS A 633 17.71 15.34 -23.44
C LYS A 633 18.98 14.58 -23.07
N LYS A 634 19.21 14.37 -21.77
CA LYS A 634 20.35 13.64 -21.22
C LYS A 634 19.89 12.46 -20.36
N TRP A 635 20.85 11.62 -20.01
CA TRP A 635 20.76 10.66 -18.92
C TRP A 635 21.14 11.35 -17.61
N ASN A 636 20.29 11.19 -16.60
CA ASN A 636 20.45 11.81 -15.28
C ASN A 636 20.41 10.72 -14.20
N TRP A 637 20.86 11.08 -13.00
CA TRP A 637 20.77 10.22 -11.83
C TRP A 637 19.61 10.66 -10.94
N TYR A 638 18.79 9.71 -10.53
CA TYR A 638 17.79 9.88 -9.49
C TYR A 638 18.31 9.24 -8.21
N ASP A 639 18.72 10.08 -7.27
CA ASP A 639 19.37 9.67 -6.03
C ASP A 639 18.38 9.64 -4.86
N VAL A 640 18.40 8.54 -4.11
CA VAL A 640 17.49 8.24 -2.99
C VAL A 640 18.31 7.75 -1.80
N ILE A 641 18.13 8.38 -0.63
CA ILE A 641 18.68 7.88 0.64
C ILE A 641 17.72 6.86 1.24
N VAL A 642 18.21 5.65 1.49
CA VAL A 642 17.43 4.50 1.96
C VAL A 642 17.89 4.10 3.36
N PRO A 643 17.10 4.36 4.42
CA PRO A 643 17.35 3.82 5.74
C PRO A 643 16.86 2.37 5.83
N LEU A 644 17.77 1.43 6.02
CA LEU A 644 17.45 0.01 6.04
C LEU A 644 16.86 -0.40 7.40
N ASP A 645 15.73 -1.10 7.38
CA ASP A 645 15.12 -1.72 8.57
C ASP A 645 15.80 -3.07 8.89
N ASP A 646 15.28 -3.83 9.86
CA ASP A 646 15.79 -5.17 10.19
C ASP A 646 15.30 -6.23 9.18
N GLU A 647 14.10 -6.06 8.63
CA GLU A 647 13.46 -6.97 7.70
C GLU A 647 12.93 -6.24 6.46
N THR A 648 12.80 -6.96 5.33
CA THR A 648 12.28 -6.47 4.05
C THR A 648 11.27 -7.46 3.45
N THR A 649 10.62 -7.06 2.36
CA THR A 649 9.63 -7.91 1.70
C THR A 649 10.25 -9.18 1.11
N GLY A 650 9.68 -10.34 1.45
CA GLY A 650 10.06 -11.67 0.94
C GLY A 650 8.91 -12.42 0.24
N THR A 651 9.06 -13.73 0.05
CA THR A 651 8.13 -14.62 -0.67
C THR A 651 6.73 -14.60 -0.07
N GLY A 652 6.60 -14.33 1.23
CA GLY A 652 5.31 -14.16 1.90
C GLY A 652 4.57 -12.86 1.52
N GLY A 653 5.18 -11.95 0.77
CA GLY A 653 4.63 -10.61 0.48
C GLY A 653 4.66 -9.65 1.67
N THR A 654 5.42 -10.00 2.72
CA THR A 654 5.51 -9.33 4.01
C THR A 654 6.98 -9.26 4.45
N GLY A 655 7.30 -8.59 5.57
CA GLY A 655 8.63 -8.47 6.19
C GLY A 655 9.31 -9.80 6.60
N THR A 656 9.38 -10.77 5.69
CA THR A 656 9.78 -12.16 5.94
C THR A 656 11.21 -12.45 5.51
N ALA A 657 11.87 -11.49 4.86
CA ALA A 657 13.25 -11.61 4.44
C ALA A 657 14.14 -10.70 5.31
N PRO A 658 15.26 -11.21 5.86
CA PRO A 658 16.23 -10.36 6.54
C PRO A 658 16.71 -9.23 5.63
N ALA A 659 16.80 -8.01 6.14
CA ALA A 659 17.20 -6.85 5.35
C ALA A 659 18.65 -6.91 4.87
N GLU A 660 19.50 -7.68 5.55
CA GLU A 660 20.85 -8.03 5.09
C GLU A 660 20.85 -8.62 3.67
N ASN A 661 19.77 -9.33 3.30
CA ASN A 661 19.58 -9.97 1.99
C ASN A 661 19.20 -8.99 0.87
N GLY A 662 19.09 -7.70 1.16
CA GLY A 662 18.67 -6.67 0.21
C GLY A 662 17.20 -6.27 0.35
N PHE A 663 16.76 -5.38 -0.55
CA PHE A 663 15.41 -4.84 -0.57
C PHE A 663 14.91 -4.67 -2.01
N TRP A 664 13.58 -4.60 -2.19
CA TRP A 664 12.98 -4.46 -3.51
C TRP A 664 12.82 -2.99 -3.92
N VAL A 665 13.11 -2.70 -5.19
CA VAL A 665 12.86 -1.41 -5.83
C VAL A 665 11.93 -1.63 -7.02
N TYR A 666 10.74 -1.05 -6.97
CA TYR A 666 9.69 -1.19 -7.99
C TYR A 666 9.61 0.05 -8.87
N PHE A 667 9.45 -0.15 -10.17
CA PHE A 667 9.26 0.90 -11.18
C PHE A 667 7.90 0.72 -11.84
N MET A 668 7.01 1.70 -11.72
CA MET A 668 5.59 1.52 -12.04
C MET A 668 5.09 2.41 -13.18
N ASN A 669 4.20 1.87 -14.03
CA ASN A 669 3.49 2.65 -15.03
C ASN A 669 2.05 2.15 -15.30
N LYS A 670 1.02 2.95 -14.96
CA LYS A 670 -0.39 2.69 -15.27
C LYS A 670 -0.90 3.32 -16.56
N ILE A 671 -0.03 3.90 -17.38
CA ILE A 671 -0.39 4.57 -18.63
C ILE A 671 -0.94 3.52 -19.62
N GLY A 672 -2.25 3.32 -19.60
CA GLY A 672 -2.98 2.99 -20.83
C GLY A 672 -3.17 4.28 -21.64
N PRO A 673 -3.25 4.23 -22.99
CA PRO A 673 -3.35 5.44 -23.85
C PRO A 673 -4.60 6.32 -23.63
N GLN A 674 -5.53 5.90 -22.76
CA GLN A 674 -6.78 6.62 -22.40
C GLN A 674 -6.81 7.08 -20.93
N GLY A 675 -5.70 6.90 -20.20
CA GLY A 675 -5.69 6.86 -18.73
C GLY A 675 -5.42 8.18 -18.02
N PHE A 676 -5.28 8.06 -16.69
CA PHE A 676 -5.10 9.14 -15.71
C PHE A 676 -3.82 9.98 -15.93
N TYR A 677 -2.89 9.60 -16.82
CA TYR A 677 -1.61 10.30 -17.05
C TYR A 677 -1.35 10.55 -18.54
N SER A 678 -2.40 10.78 -19.33
CA SER A 678 -2.31 10.93 -20.78
C SER A 678 -1.48 12.13 -21.28
N MET A 679 -0.99 12.99 -20.39
CA MET A 679 -0.05 14.08 -20.72
C MET A 679 1.42 13.62 -20.71
N TRP A 680 1.71 12.45 -20.13
CA TRP A 680 3.03 11.85 -20.15
C TRP A 680 3.10 10.77 -21.22
N GLU A 681 4.16 10.80 -22.02
CA GLU A 681 4.37 9.97 -23.20
C GLU A 681 5.19 8.70 -22.90
N GLY A 682 5.69 8.56 -21.68
CA GLY A 682 6.43 7.38 -21.21
C GLY A 682 6.36 7.18 -19.70
N GLY A 683 6.59 5.93 -19.28
CA GLY A 683 6.80 5.58 -17.87
C GLY A 683 8.29 5.58 -17.48
N PRO A 684 8.62 4.91 -16.36
CA PRO A 684 10.01 4.68 -15.97
C PRO A 684 10.82 4.00 -17.07
N ALA A 685 12.01 4.53 -17.30
CA ALA A 685 13.06 3.90 -18.08
C ALA A 685 14.36 3.92 -17.26
N VAL A 686 14.96 2.75 -17.06
CA VAL A 686 16.12 2.57 -16.18
C VAL A 686 17.23 1.89 -16.96
N ALA A 687 18.40 2.51 -17.02
CA ALA A 687 19.59 1.90 -17.62
C ALA A 687 20.45 1.17 -16.59
N LYS A 688 20.68 1.82 -15.44
CA LYS A 688 21.56 1.32 -14.39
C LYS A 688 21.00 1.63 -13.01
N ILE A 689 21.21 0.72 -12.06
CA ILE A 689 20.95 0.94 -10.64
C ILE A 689 22.26 0.69 -9.89
N LYS A 690 22.62 1.60 -8.99
CA LYS A 690 23.77 1.43 -8.09
C LYS A 690 23.36 1.63 -6.64
N LEU A 691 23.97 0.86 -5.75
CA LEU A 691 23.82 0.99 -4.31
C LEU A 691 25.16 1.26 -3.66
N TYR A 692 25.21 2.25 -2.77
CA TYR A 692 26.41 2.61 -2.01
C TYR A 692 26.14 2.65 -0.51
N GLU A 693 27.16 2.33 0.29
CA GLU A 693 27.14 2.67 1.71
C GLU A 693 27.24 4.19 1.87
N ILE A 694 26.37 4.77 2.71
CA ILE A 694 26.44 6.19 3.08
C ILE A 694 26.26 6.34 4.59
N ASN A 695 27.15 7.08 5.23
CA ASN A 695 27.19 7.23 6.69
C ASN A 695 26.70 8.64 7.10
N PRO A 696 25.66 8.76 7.95
CA PRO A 696 25.12 10.05 8.38
C PRO A 696 26.09 10.93 9.18
N GLU A 697 27.10 10.36 9.83
CA GLU A 697 28.12 11.13 10.57
C GLU A 697 29.18 11.73 9.63
N LYS A 698 29.51 11.02 8.55
CA LYS A 698 30.61 11.37 7.65
C LYS A 698 30.16 12.09 6.38
N ASP A 699 29.05 11.62 5.81
CA ASP A 699 28.62 11.96 4.45
C ASP A 699 27.40 12.90 4.44
N ALA A 700 26.93 13.34 5.60
CA ALA A 700 25.94 14.42 5.69
C ALA A 700 26.50 15.73 5.09
N PRO A 701 25.65 16.55 4.43
CA PRO A 701 26.12 17.80 3.84
C PRO A 701 26.62 18.75 4.92
N VAL A 702 27.77 19.39 4.67
CA VAL A 702 28.28 20.45 5.54
C VAL A 702 27.48 21.72 5.27
N ILE A 703 26.81 22.24 6.30
CA ILE A 703 25.97 23.44 6.24
C ILE A 703 26.59 24.52 7.11
N HIS A 704 27.04 25.61 6.48
CA HIS A 704 27.67 26.75 7.15
C HIS A 704 26.61 27.70 7.73
N ARG A 705 25.91 27.25 8.78
CA ARG A 705 24.86 28.05 9.44
C ARG A 705 25.40 29.40 9.97
N PRO A 706 24.59 30.47 9.93
CA PRO A 706 24.99 31.79 10.40
C PRO A 706 25.08 31.82 11.94
N GLU A 707 26.31 31.78 12.47
CA GLU A 707 26.58 31.70 13.91
C GLU A 707 26.06 32.94 14.67
N GLY A 708 25.34 32.72 15.78
CA GLY A 708 24.81 33.78 16.63
C GLY A 708 23.66 34.60 16.00
N LEU A 709 23.12 34.16 14.86
CA LEU A 709 22.01 34.80 14.15
C LEU A 709 20.81 33.84 14.05
N PRO A 710 19.58 34.36 13.84
CA PRO A 710 18.41 33.52 13.57
C PRO A 710 18.64 32.61 12.36
N ASN A 711 18.34 31.32 12.50
CA ASN A 711 18.51 30.32 11.45
C ASN A 711 17.24 30.15 10.63
N ARG A 712 17.38 29.92 9.33
CA ARG A 712 16.27 29.45 8.50
C ARG A 712 15.94 28.00 8.82
N VAL A 713 14.70 27.60 8.52
CA VAL A 713 14.20 26.26 8.78
C VAL A 713 13.85 25.57 7.46
N LEU A 714 14.49 24.44 7.19
CA LEU A 714 14.11 23.48 6.15
C LEU A 714 13.63 22.21 6.85
N SER A 715 12.32 22.01 6.93
CA SER A 715 11.70 20.94 7.71
C SER A 715 11.06 19.84 6.85
N LEU A 716 11.07 18.62 7.38
CA LEU A 716 10.33 17.48 6.86
C LEU A 716 9.13 17.17 7.77
N ASP A 717 7.91 17.41 7.29
CA ASP A 717 6.64 17.06 7.95
C ASP A 717 6.11 15.73 7.44
N TRP A 718 5.84 14.82 8.37
CA TRP A 718 5.41 13.47 8.07
C TRP A 718 3.97 13.25 8.56
N GLU A 719 3.03 13.01 7.63
CA GLU A 719 1.60 12.88 7.92
C GLU A 719 1.16 11.52 8.44
N ARG A 720 1.80 10.46 7.97
CA ARG A 720 1.48 9.13 8.45
C ARG A 720 1.90 9.02 9.92
N GLN A 721 1.22 8.12 10.62
CA GLN A 721 1.55 7.77 11.99
C GLN A 721 3.02 7.32 12.07
N PRO A 722 3.75 7.68 13.15
CA PRO A 722 5.17 7.39 13.27
C PRO A 722 5.42 5.91 13.60
N ASP A 723 5.25 5.02 12.63
CA ASP A 723 5.31 3.56 12.79
C ASP A 723 6.71 2.93 12.67
N GLY A 724 7.69 3.67 12.12
CA GLY A 724 9.09 3.25 12.02
C GLY A 724 9.96 3.67 13.22
N ASN A 725 11.24 3.29 13.18
CA ASN A 725 12.23 3.68 14.18
C ASN A 725 12.57 5.19 14.04
N PRO A 726 12.39 6.01 15.09
CA PRO A 726 12.71 7.44 15.05
C PRO A 726 14.15 7.77 14.66
N GLU A 727 15.12 6.96 15.07
CA GLU A 727 16.53 7.21 14.75
C GLU A 727 16.83 7.03 13.25
N ASP A 728 16.21 6.05 12.60
CA ASP A 728 16.37 5.82 11.16
C ASP A 728 15.88 7.02 10.34
N PHE A 729 14.73 7.59 10.74
CA PHE A 729 14.18 8.80 10.14
C PHE A 729 15.05 10.03 10.39
N VAL A 730 15.60 10.21 11.59
CA VAL A 730 16.49 11.33 11.90
C VAL A 730 17.81 11.24 11.12
N LYS A 731 18.39 10.04 10.99
CA LYS A 731 19.58 9.81 10.13
C LYS A 731 19.29 10.13 8.66
N TYR A 732 18.12 9.72 8.14
CA TYR A 732 17.66 10.10 6.81
C TYR A 732 17.58 11.62 6.66
N ALA A 733 16.94 12.31 7.62
CA ALA A 733 16.77 13.75 7.59
C ALA A 733 18.13 14.49 7.59
N LYS A 734 19.08 14.00 8.40
CA LYS A 734 20.46 14.50 8.47
C LYS A 734 21.19 14.38 7.13
N LEU A 735 21.12 13.21 6.48
CA LEU A 735 21.75 12.97 5.18
C LEU A 735 21.15 13.82 4.06
N MET A 736 19.85 14.06 4.12
CA MET A 736 19.16 14.96 3.18
C MET A 736 19.48 16.44 3.40
N GLY A 737 20.00 16.82 4.57
CA GLY A 737 20.30 18.20 4.93
C GLY A 737 19.12 18.99 5.50
N TYR A 738 18.06 18.32 5.95
CA TYR A 738 16.99 18.99 6.70
C TYR A 738 17.54 19.59 8.00
N SER A 739 17.05 20.77 8.39
CA SER A 739 17.38 21.35 9.69
C SER A 739 16.46 20.86 10.80
N ALA A 740 15.23 20.48 10.44
CA ALA A 740 14.19 20.13 11.40
C ALA A 740 13.30 18.98 10.89
N ILE A 741 12.64 18.29 11.82
CA ILE A 741 11.61 17.30 11.52
C ILE A 741 10.32 17.55 12.30
N SER A 742 9.19 17.20 11.70
CA SER A 742 7.86 17.40 12.27
C SER A 742 6.97 16.14 12.21
N PRO A 743 7.28 15.09 12.98
CA PRO A 743 6.45 13.89 13.04
C PRO A 743 5.17 14.14 13.87
N ILE A 744 4.07 13.46 13.51
CA ILE A 744 2.78 13.57 14.20
C ILE A 744 2.78 12.87 15.56
N MET A 745 2.62 13.64 16.63
CA MET A 745 2.53 13.13 18.01
C MET A 745 1.09 13.02 18.52
N ILE A 746 0.21 13.89 18.04
CA ILE A 746 -1.23 13.83 18.33
C ILE A 746 -1.98 13.78 17.01
N LYS A 747 -2.76 12.72 16.80
CA LYS A 747 -3.63 12.56 15.64
C LYS A 747 -5.07 12.42 16.13
N TRP A 748 -5.69 13.57 16.36
CA TRP A 748 -7.01 13.70 16.99
C TRP A 748 -7.04 13.14 18.42
N HIS A 749 -8.22 13.17 19.05
CA HIS A 749 -8.40 12.62 20.39
C HIS A 749 -8.26 11.08 20.47
N PHE A 750 -8.25 10.36 19.33
CA PHE A 750 -8.18 8.91 19.31
C PHE A 750 -6.78 8.35 19.03
N MET A 751 -5.74 9.18 18.86
CA MET A 751 -4.34 8.72 18.81
C MET A 751 -3.38 9.73 19.45
N ASN A 752 -2.78 9.35 20.58
CA ASN A 752 -1.68 10.05 21.22
C ASN A 752 -0.43 9.15 21.23
N PHE A 753 0.65 9.58 20.58
CA PHE A 753 1.95 8.89 20.48
C PHE A 753 3.00 9.43 21.47
N SER A 754 2.59 10.37 22.32
CA SER A 754 3.28 10.78 23.54
C SER A 754 2.69 10.02 24.72
N GLU A 755 3.09 10.40 25.91
CA GLU A 755 2.75 9.76 27.16
C GLU A 755 1.22 9.81 27.37
N PRO A 756 0.62 8.93 28.19
CA PRO A 756 -0.83 8.91 28.42
C PRO A 756 -1.43 10.20 29.02
N LEU A 757 -2.38 10.82 28.31
CA LEU A 757 -3.05 12.06 28.73
C LEU A 757 -4.59 11.88 28.75
N ASN A 758 -5.24 12.28 29.85
CA ASN A 758 -6.70 12.29 29.96
C ASN A 758 -7.32 13.09 28.80
N GLY A 759 -8.35 12.54 28.19
CA GLY A 759 -8.99 13.07 26.99
C GLY A 759 -8.53 12.39 25.69
N TYR A 760 -7.48 11.55 25.73
CA TYR A 760 -6.87 10.95 24.55
C TYR A 760 -6.70 9.43 24.67
N THR A 761 -6.92 8.72 23.56
CA THR A 761 -6.50 7.31 23.43
C THR A 761 -4.98 7.23 23.35
N SER A 762 -4.35 6.48 24.26
CA SER A 762 -2.90 6.31 24.29
C SER A 762 -2.46 5.21 23.31
N ILE A 763 -1.45 5.50 22.49
CA ILE A 763 -0.88 4.59 21.49
C ILE A 763 0.61 4.43 21.75
N VAL A 764 1.08 3.18 21.84
CA VAL A 764 2.50 2.84 21.94
C VAL A 764 2.83 1.79 20.89
N ILE A 765 4.06 1.86 20.37
CA ILE A 765 4.59 0.90 19.41
C ILE A 765 5.46 -0.12 20.14
N ASP A 766 5.08 -1.39 20.04
CA ASP A 766 5.84 -2.49 20.66
C ASP A 766 7.11 -2.85 19.86
N GLU A 767 7.86 -3.83 20.34
CA GLU A 767 9.10 -4.30 19.72
C GLU A 767 8.91 -5.00 18.37
N HIS A 768 7.68 -5.29 17.97
CA HIS A 768 7.31 -5.85 16.67
C HIS A 768 6.70 -4.79 15.74
N ASN A 769 6.81 -3.51 16.11
CA ASN A 769 6.23 -2.36 15.41
C ASN A 769 4.68 -2.38 15.34
N TYR A 770 4.00 -3.01 16.30
CA TYR A 770 2.54 -2.98 16.39
C TYR A 770 2.01 -1.88 17.29
N TRP A 771 0.88 -1.31 16.89
CA TRP A 771 0.17 -0.34 17.70
C TRP A 771 -0.63 -1.06 18.78
N ALA A 772 -0.15 -0.93 20.01
CA ALA A 772 -0.95 -1.14 21.19
C ALA A 772 -1.76 0.13 21.47
N SER A 773 -3.05 -0.01 21.77
CA SER A 773 -3.90 1.14 22.09
C SER A 773 -4.68 0.94 23.38
N LYS A 774 -4.81 2.01 24.16
CA LYS A 774 -5.67 2.06 25.33
C LYS A 774 -6.61 3.27 25.20
N PRO A 775 -7.89 3.07 24.83
CA PRO A 775 -8.88 4.13 24.79
C PRO A 775 -9.05 4.76 26.17
N TYR A 776 -9.21 6.08 26.19
CA TYR A 776 -9.65 6.80 27.38
C TYR A 776 -11.17 6.92 27.36
N ASP A 777 -11.82 6.66 28.48
CA ASP A 777 -13.25 6.85 28.67
C ASP A 777 -13.51 7.73 29.90
N PRO A 778 -13.90 9.01 29.71
CA PRO A 778 -14.14 9.92 30.82
C PRO A 778 -15.26 9.42 31.77
N ALA A 779 -16.19 8.58 31.30
CA ALA A 779 -17.27 8.05 32.13
C ALA A 779 -16.79 7.06 33.21
N THR A 780 -15.61 6.48 33.04
CA THR A 780 -15.03 5.52 34.00
C THR A 780 -14.36 6.20 35.19
N GLY A 781 -13.93 7.46 35.04
CA GLY A 781 -13.13 8.18 36.03
C GLY A 781 -11.67 7.70 36.16
N GLU A 782 -11.27 6.67 35.41
CA GLU A 782 -9.91 6.14 35.42
C GLU A 782 -8.96 7.05 34.63
N PRO A 783 -7.73 7.29 35.12
CA PRO A 783 -6.75 8.08 34.38
C PRO A 783 -6.29 7.35 33.11
N ALA A 784 -5.93 8.13 32.09
CA ALA A 784 -5.24 7.62 30.91
C ALA A 784 -3.97 6.89 31.34
N SER A 785 -3.69 5.77 30.68
CA SER A 785 -2.54 4.93 30.99
C SER A 785 -2.01 4.26 29.73
N SER A 786 -0.74 3.86 29.78
CA SER A 786 -0.09 3.23 28.63
C SER A 786 -0.71 1.84 28.39
N PRO A 787 -0.94 1.44 27.14
CA PRO A 787 -1.27 0.06 26.83
C PRO A 787 -0.13 -0.91 27.17
N ILE A 788 1.12 -0.43 27.21
CA ILE A 788 2.32 -1.20 27.59
C ILE A 788 3.13 -0.38 28.62
N PRO A 789 2.96 -0.65 29.94
CA PRO A 789 3.68 0.08 30.99
C PRO A 789 5.20 0.01 30.83
N GLY A 790 5.90 1.13 31.01
CA GLY A 790 7.36 1.22 30.97
C GLY A 790 7.99 1.28 29.56
N ARG A 791 7.20 1.13 28.49
CA ARG A 791 7.68 1.32 27.12
C ARG A 791 7.76 2.82 26.80
N LYS A 792 8.90 3.26 26.27
CA LYS A 792 9.07 4.63 25.77
C LYS A 792 8.09 4.92 24.64
N THR A 793 7.58 6.14 24.63
CA THR A 793 6.70 6.67 23.60
C THR A 793 7.48 7.09 22.37
N GLN A 794 6.78 7.29 21.24
CA GLN A 794 7.43 7.80 20.03
C GLN A 794 7.96 9.22 20.26
N HIS A 795 7.27 10.02 21.06
CA HIS A 795 7.72 11.37 21.43
C HIS A 795 9.10 11.36 22.12
N GLU A 796 9.26 10.52 23.16
CA GLU A 796 10.54 10.35 23.86
C GLU A 796 11.66 9.87 22.93
N LEU A 797 11.37 8.90 22.06
CA LEU A 797 12.35 8.36 21.12
C LEU A 797 12.77 9.41 20.07
N PHE A 798 11.86 10.26 19.59
CA PHE A 798 12.22 11.38 18.71
C PHE A 798 13.06 12.44 19.44
N LEU A 799 12.73 12.77 20.69
CA LEU A 799 13.54 13.70 21.49
C LEU A 799 14.98 13.19 21.64
N GLU A 800 15.15 11.90 21.95
CA GLU A 800 16.48 11.26 22.06
C GLU A 800 17.23 11.26 20.73
N ALA A 801 16.58 10.83 19.65
CA ALA A 801 17.21 10.74 18.34
C ALA A 801 17.59 12.12 17.78
N THR A 802 16.69 13.11 17.84
CA THR A 802 16.95 14.47 17.36
C THR A 802 18.08 15.15 18.12
N LYS A 803 18.13 14.96 19.46
CA LYS A 803 19.23 15.42 20.30
C LYS A 803 20.57 14.80 19.90
N LYS A 804 20.59 13.48 19.70
CA LYS A 804 21.79 12.72 19.34
C LYS A 804 22.38 13.20 18.00
N TRP A 805 21.53 13.45 17.01
CA TRP A 805 21.95 13.75 15.64
C TRP A 805 22.00 15.25 15.29
N GLY A 806 21.62 16.12 16.24
CA GLY A 806 21.65 17.58 16.07
C GLY A 806 20.68 18.05 14.99
N ILE A 807 19.42 17.60 15.08
CA ILE A 807 18.30 18.00 14.22
C ILE A 807 17.24 18.66 15.10
N ASP A 808 16.65 19.76 14.63
CA ASP A 808 15.59 20.44 15.37
C ASP A 808 14.30 19.60 15.32
N TYR A 809 13.55 19.63 16.42
CA TYR A 809 12.34 18.85 16.62
C TYR A 809 11.13 19.76 16.78
N ILE A 810 10.13 19.58 15.92
CA ILE A 810 8.90 20.37 15.89
C ILE A 810 7.71 19.39 15.95
N PRO A 811 7.31 18.87 17.12
CA PRO A 811 6.21 17.91 17.21
C PRO A 811 4.95 18.46 16.57
N ARG A 812 4.36 17.66 15.67
CA ARG A 812 3.10 17.99 15.02
C ARG A 812 1.91 17.49 15.83
N PHE A 813 0.84 18.28 15.87
CA PHE A 813 -0.42 17.88 16.47
C PHE A 813 -1.64 18.27 15.61
N GLU A 814 -2.57 17.32 15.46
CA GLU A 814 -3.92 17.53 14.92
C GLU A 814 -4.92 17.61 16.08
N TRP A 815 -5.19 18.82 16.57
CA TRP A 815 -6.08 19.07 17.71
C TRP A 815 -7.32 19.88 17.34
N GLY A 816 -8.49 19.37 17.75
CA GLY A 816 -9.77 20.08 17.69
C GLY A 816 -10.62 19.82 18.94
N GLY A 817 -9.96 19.60 20.09
CA GLY A 817 -10.55 19.23 21.38
C GLY A 817 -10.31 17.78 21.80
N SER A 818 -10.19 17.54 23.11
CA SER A 818 -10.10 16.21 23.74
C SER A 818 -11.47 15.62 24.11
N MET A 819 -11.51 14.35 24.52
CA MET A 819 -12.74 13.72 25.02
C MET A 819 -13.23 14.30 26.36
N ASP A 820 -12.42 15.09 27.06
CA ASP A 820 -12.81 15.78 28.30
C ASP A 820 -13.56 17.11 28.02
N LEU A 821 -13.65 17.54 26.77
CA LEU A 821 -14.26 18.83 26.42
C LEU A 821 -15.77 18.84 26.76
N PRO A 822 -16.26 19.80 27.56
CA PRO A 822 -17.66 19.82 27.98
C PRO A 822 -18.60 20.18 26.81
N GLU A 823 -19.89 19.86 26.95
CA GLU A 823 -20.86 20.02 25.85
C GLU A 823 -21.01 21.47 25.35
N ASP A 824 -20.91 22.45 26.25
CA ASP A 824 -21.00 23.89 25.94
C ASP A 824 -19.74 24.44 25.26
N ALA A 825 -18.64 23.68 25.28
CA ALA A 825 -17.41 23.99 24.56
C ALA A 825 -17.34 23.33 23.17
N LYS A 826 -18.40 22.63 22.75
CA LYS A 826 -18.52 22.09 21.38
C LYS A 826 -19.22 23.10 20.48
N ALA A 827 -18.67 23.31 19.29
CA ALA A 827 -19.19 24.27 18.34
C ALA A 827 -20.60 23.89 17.86
N ILE A 828 -21.44 24.91 17.66
CA ILE A 828 -22.80 24.77 17.12
C ILE A 828 -22.82 25.27 15.67
N GLY A 829 -23.33 24.45 14.76
CA GLY A 829 -23.47 24.78 13.34
C GLY A 829 -24.64 25.71 13.05
N VAL A 830 -24.76 26.12 11.78
CA VAL A 830 -25.83 27.01 11.29
C VAL A 830 -27.24 26.45 11.45
N ASP A 831 -27.37 25.13 11.60
CA ASP A 831 -28.63 24.43 11.85
C ASP A 831 -28.98 24.33 13.35
N ALA A 832 -28.22 25.03 14.20
CA ALA A 832 -28.29 25.00 15.65
C ALA A 832 -28.05 23.61 16.28
N LYS A 833 -27.33 22.72 15.59
CA LYS A 833 -26.88 21.42 16.12
C LYS A 833 -25.36 21.42 16.27
N LEU A 834 -24.82 20.38 16.92
CA LEU A 834 -23.36 20.19 17.00
C LEU A 834 -22.71 20.24 15.62
N ALA A 835 -21.72 21.11 15.47
CA ALA A 835 -20.97 21.30 14.24
C ALA A 835 -20.07 20.07 14.00
N LYS A 836 -20.35 19.33 12.91
CA LYS A 836 -19.67 18.07 12.60
C LYS A 836 -18.65 18.25 11.47
N PRO A 837 -17.41 17.78 11.65
CA PRO A 837 -16.45 17.68 10.57
C PRO A 837 -16.76 16.51 9.64
N ASN A 838 -16.14 16.48 8.46
CA ASN A 838 -16.43 15.52 7.39
C ASN A 838 -16.06 14.07 7.77
N ARG A 839 -15.00 13.87 8.57
CA ARG A 839 -14.47 12.54 8.95
C ARG A 839 -13.87 12.56 10.37
N PHE A 840 -13.68 11.38 10.96
CA PHE A 840 -12.90 11.07 12.18
C PHE A 840 -13.23 11.76 13.53
N ALA A 841 -14.15 12.71 13.67
CA ALA A 841 -14.78 12.99 14.97
C ALA A 841 -16.24 13.42 14.85
N GLN A 842 -16.92 13.47 16.01
CA GLN A 842 -18.36 13.67 16.10
C GLN A 842 -18.77 15.12 16.34
N TRP A 843 -17.81 16.00 16.62
CA TRP A 843 -18.00 17.41 16.96
C TRP A 843 -16.71 18.19 16.65
N SER A 844 -16.79 19.52 16.74
CA SER A 844 -15.65 20.46 16.63
C SER A 844 -15.58 21.31 17.90
N SER A 845 -14.39 21.73 18.32
CA SER A 845 -14.22 22.62 19.49
C SER A 845 -14.70 24.05 19.18
N ASN A 846 -15.39 24.68 20.12
CA ASN A 846 -15.71 26.11 20.08
C ASN A 846 -14.52 26.92 20.63
N LEU A 847 -13.77 27.59 19.75
CA LEU A 847 -12.61 28.41 20.14
C LEU A 847 -12.93 29.54 21.12
N LEU A 848 -14.18 29.98 21.20
CA LEU A 848 -14.58 31.12 22.05
C LEU A 848 -14.88 30.70 23.49
N ASN A 849 -15.07 29.40 23.74
CA ASN A 849 -15.28 28.88 25.09
C ASN A 849 -13.95 28.74 25.84
N GLN A 850 -13.89 29.21 27.09
CA GLN A 850 -12.69 29.15 27.92
C GLN A 850 -12.21 27.70 28.15
N ALA A 851 -13.11 26.72 28.28
CA ALA A 851 -12.73 25.32 28.46
C ALA A 851 -11.96 24.75 27.26
N THR A 852 -12.21 25.26 26.05
CA THR A 852 -11.43 24.90 24.85
C THR A 852 -9.98 25.37 24.95
N TRP A 853 -9.75 26.56 25.50
CA TRP A 853 -8.40 27.03 25.78
C TRP A 853 -7.73 26.18 26.87
N ASP A 854 -8.44 25.90 27.96
CA ASP A 854 -7.91 25.12 29.08
C ASP A 854 -7.50 23.70 28.63
N ASP A 855 -8.28 23.10 27.71
CA ASP A 855 -7.95 21.81 27.07
C ASP A 855 -6.65 21.87 26.25
N LEU A 856 -6.51 22.88 25.38
CA LEU A 856 -5.28 23.04 24.58
C LEU A 856 -4.07 23.36 25.45
N GLN A 857 -4.23 24.21 26.45
CA GLN A 857 -3.18 24.54 27.40
C GLN A 857 -2.71 23.28 28.12
N LYS A 858 -3.64 22.44 28.62
CA LYS A 858 -3.33 21.14 29.23
C LYS A 858 -2.53 20.26 28.28
N LEU A 859 -2.89 20.20 26.99
CA LEU A 859 -2.11 19.46 25.99
C LEU A 859 -0.69 20.01 25.81
N MET A 860 -0.50 21.33 25.80
CA MET A 860 0.83 21.94 25.64
C MET A 860 1.70 21.85 26.90
N ASP A 861 1.10 22.04 28.08
CA ASP A 861 1.74 21.79 29.39
C ASP A 861 2.22 20.34 29.50
N TYR A 862 1.61 19.43 28.75
CA TYR A 862 1.95 18.03 28.71
C TYR A 862 3.01 17.70 27.64
N LEU A 863 2.73 18.06 26.38
CA LEU A 863 3.54 17.66 25.23
C LEU A 863 4.88 18.42 25.16
N ILE A 864 5.00 19.60 25.77
CA ILE A 864 6.14 20.50 25.54
C ILE A 864 6.89 20.84 26.83
N LYS A 865 6.17 21.38 27.80
CA LYS A 865 6.76 21.95 29.02
C LYS A 865 7.70 20.99 29.80
N PRO A 866 7.43 19.67 29.91
CA PRO A 866 8.33 18.76 30.62
C PRO A 866 9.68 18.58 29.92
N TYR A 867 9.72 18.73 28.59
CA TYR A 867 10.90 18.38 27.78
C TYR A 867 11.74 19.59 27.40
N VAL A 868 11.16 20.80 27.36
CA VAL A 868 11.76 22.00 26.77
C VAL A 868 13.11 22.41 27.40
N LYS A 869 13.30 22.11 28.69
CA LYS A 869 14.52 22.47 29.44
C LYS A 869 15.73 21.62 29.00
N ASP A 870 15.53 20.31 28.86
CA ASP A 870 16.61 19.36 28.60
C ASP A 870 16.79 19.06 27.10
N ASN A 871 15.92 19.61 26.25
CA ASN A 871 15.89 19.42 24.81
C ASN A 871 15.94 20.78 24.08
N PRO A 872 17.12 21.41 23.96
CA PRO A 872 17.25 22.68 23.24
C PRO A 872 16.86 22.57 21.76
N GLN A 873 16.97 21.37 21.18
CA GLN A 873 16.54 21.09 19.81
C GLN A 873 15.02 21.05 19.63
N LEU A 874 14.20 20.98 20.69
CA LEU A 874 12.76 21.17 20.59
C LEU A 874 12.47 22.66 20.39
N THR A 875 12.17 23.11 19.17
CA THR A 875 12.15 24.54 18.79
C THR A 875 10.76 25.14 18.60
N GLY A 876 9.70 24.33 18.67
CA GLY A 876 8.34 24.82 18.48
C GLY A 876 7.32 23.69 18.36
N VAL A 877 6.16 24.01 17.81
CA VAL A 877 5.10 23.03 17.51
C VAL A 877 4.46 23.32 16.15
N LEU A 878 4.06 22.25 15.46
CA LEU A 878 3.28 22.35 14.22
C LEU A 878 1.81 21.99 14.48
N TRP A 879 0.95 23.00 14.54
CA TRP A 879 -0.49 22.79 14.50
C TRP A 879 -0.94 22.68 13.03
N ARG A 880 -0.84 21.47 12.51
CA ARG A 880 -1.42 21.11 11.22
C ARG A 880 -2.78 20.51 11.45
N ILE A 881 -3.82 21.08 10.84
CA ILE A 881 -5.19 20.61 11.00
C ILE A 881 -5.96 20.74 9.68
N ARG A 882 -6.93 19.85 9.47
CA ARG A 882 -7.87 19.99 8.35
C ARG A 882 -8.78 21.19 8.58
N CYS A 883 -9.08 21.94 7.51
CA CYS A 883 -9.81 23.21 7.60
C CYS A 883 -11.20 23.06 8.24
N ASP A 884 -11.81 21.87 8.13
CA ASP A 884 -13.17 21.58 8.56
C ASP A 884 -13.33 21.24 10.04
N ARG A 885 -12.29 21.44 10.86
CA ARG A 885 -12.22 20.94 12.25
C ARG A 885 -12.20 21.98 13.33
N VAL A 886 -11.81 23.20 12.99
CA VAL A 886 -11.87 24.35 13.88
C VAL A 886 -12.99 25.22 13.34
N GLN A 887 -14.21 24.74 13.54
CA GLN A 887 -15.38 25.32 12.90
C GLN A 887 -15.86 26.58 13.64
N ILE A 888 -16.42 27.52 12.88
CA ILE A 888 -17.14 28.66 13.47
C ILE A 888 -18.37 28.15 14.22
N SER A 889 -18.57 28.66 15.43
CA SER A 889 -19.73 28.33 16.26
C SER A 889 -20.78 29.44 16.14
N TYR A 890 -22.05 29.03 16.09
CA TYR A 890 -23.24 29.89 16.08
C TYR A 890 -24.10 29.62 17.33
N GLY A 891 -23.47 29.21 18.43
CA GLY A 891 -24.13 28.97 19.70
C GLY A 891 -24.63 30.27 20.31
N GLU A 892 -25.63 30.20 21.18
CA GLU A 892 -26.26 31.39 21.77
C GLU A 892 -25.25 32.28 22.52
N ALA A 893 -24.35 31.66 23.30
CA ALA A 893 -23.27 32.37 24.00
C ALA A 893 -22.30 33.10 23.04
N ASP A 894 -22.01 32.51 21.86
CA ASP A 894 -21.13 33.12 20.86
C ASP A 894 -21.79 34.34 20.21
N LEU A 895 -23.09 34.23 19.91
CA LEU A 895 -23.90 35.31 19.35
C LEU A 895 -24.09 36.45 20.35
N GLU A 896 -24.29 36.14 21.63
CA GLU A 896 -24.32 37.13 22.71
C GLU A 896 -22.97 37.84 22.87
N LEU A 897 -21.86 37.11 22.80
CA LEU A 897 -20.52 37.70 22.83
C LEU A 897 -20.30 38.63 21.62
N PHE A 898 -20.68 38.20 20.42
CA PHE A 898 -20.64 39.04 19.23
C PHE A 898 -21.48 40.31 19.40
N SER A 899 -22.71 40.19 19.90
CA SER A 899 -23.60 41.32 20.14
C SER A 899 -23.00 42.31 21.13
N LYS A 900 -22.45 41.80 22.23
CA LYS A 900 -21.79 42.59 23.28
C LYS A 900 -20.57 43.35 22.77
N GLU A 901 -19.71 42.71 21.98
CA GLU A 901 -18.46 43.30 21.53
C GLU A 901 -18.62 44.23 20.32
N THR A 902 -19.64 44.00 19.49
CA THR A 902 -19.87 44.81 18.28
C THR A 902 -20.95 45.88 18.46
N GLY A 903 -21.78 45.77 19.51
CA GLY A 903 -22.95 46.63 19.73
C GLY A 903 -24.14 46.31 18.82
N ILE A 904 -24.07 45.24 18.02
CA ILE A 904 -25.13 44.83 17.10
C ILE A 904 -26.14 43.97 17.86
N ALA A 905 -27.38 44.44 17.98
CA ALA A 905 -28.43 43.71 18.69
C ALA A 905 -28.80 42.39 18.00
N LEU A 906 -29.02 41.34 18.79
CA LEU A 906 -29.54 40.07 18.27
C LEU A 906 -31.00 40.21 17.85
N PRO A 907 -31.41 39.61 16.71
CA PRO A 907 -32.80 39.66 16.28
C PRO A 907 -33.70 38.83 17.22
N PRO A 908 -35.01 39.16 17.28
CA PRO A 908 -35.98 38.32 17.97
C PRO A 908 -36.05 36.93 17.31
N GLY A 909 -36.24 35.88 18.11
CA GLY A 909 -36.30 34.50 17.64
C GLY A 909 -35.55 33.54 18.55
N GLY A 910 -35.63 32.24 18.24
CA GLY A 910 -34.89 31.19 18.94
C GLY A 910 -33.47 31.01 18.38
N PRO A 911 -32.67 30.10 18.96
CA PRO A 911 -31.27 29.87 18.58
C PRO A 911 -31.07 29.61 17.08
N ALA A 912 -31.95 28.82 16.45
CA ALA A 912 -31.86 28.53 15.02
C ALA A 912 -32.07 29.76 14.13
N GLN A 913 -33.00 30.66 14.47
CA GLN A 913 -33.21 31.90 13.72
C GLN A 913 -32.02 32.84 13.86
N ARG A 914 -31.45 32.97 15.06
CA ARG A 914 -30.27 33.82 15.29
C ARG A 914 -29.01 33.25 14.63
N ALA A 915 -28.81 31.93 14.65
CA ALA A 915 -27.73 31.27 13.93
C ALA A 915 -27.84 31.49 12.41
N ALA A 916 -29.05 31.33 11.84
CA ALA A 916 -29.30 31.61 10.42
C ALA A 916 -29.10 33.10 10.06
N TRP A 917 -29.45 34.03 10.95
CA TRP A 917 -29.19 35.45 10.78
C TRP A 917 -27.69 35.77 10.76
N ALA A 918 -26.92 35.20 11.71
CA ALA A 918 -25.47 35.35 11.78
C ALA A 918 -24.78 34.78 10.53
N ALA A 919 -25.21 33.61 10.06
CA ALA A 919 -24.68 32.97 8.85
C ALA A 919 -25.21 33.55 7.53
N GLY A 920 -26.24 34.40 7.60
CA GLY A 920 -26.92 35.02 6.45
C GLY A 920 -26.67 36.52 6.39
N GLU A 921 -27.63 37.31 6.89
CA GLU A 921 -27.61 38.78 6.83
C GLU A 921 -26.34 39.40 7.44
N MET A 922 -25.86 38.84 8.56
CA MET A 922 -24.69 39.38 9.28
C MET A 922 -23.37 38.70 8.94
N ARG A 923 -23.38 37.78 7.97
CA ARG A 923 -22.24 36.90 7.69
C ARG A 923 -20.91 37.63 7.59
N ALA A 924 -20.86 38.70 6.80
CA ALA A 924 -19.62 39.46 6.60
C ALA A 924 -19.01 39.98 7.92
N LYS A 925 -19.84 40.56 8.80
CA LYS A 925 -19.38 41.11 10.09
C LYS A 925 -19.06 40.02 11.10
N TYR A 926 -19.86 38.95 11.13
CA TYR A 926 -19.64 37.81 12.03
C TYR A 926 -18.35 37.07 11.67
N ASP A 927 -18.14 36.78 10.37
CA ASP A 927 -16.92 36.15 9.87
C ASP A 927 -15.68 36.99 10.20
N GLU A 928 -15.74 38.32 9.97
CA GLU A 928 -14.65 39.24 10.31
C GLU A 928 -14.31 39.24 11.81
N TRP A 929 -15.31 39.39 12.67
CA TRP A 929 -15.14 39.34 14.12
C TRP A 929 -14.55 37.99 14.57
N TRP A 930 -15.07 36.87 14.07
CA TRP A 930 -14.61 35.53 14.47
C TRP A 930 -13.16 35.27 14.05
N HIS A 931 -12.73 35.72 12.87
CA HIS A 931 -11.32 35.60 12.48
C HIS A 931 -10.38 36.39 13.40
N GLY A 932 -10.82 37.56 13.88
CA GLY A 932 -10.11 38.29 14.94
C GLY A 932 -9.92 37.43 16.19
N LYS A 933 -10.99 36.78 16.65
CA LYS A 933 -10.93 35.87 17.81
C LYS A 933 -10.02 34.66 17.60
N ARG A 934 -10.04 34.06 16.41
CA ARG A 934 -9.12 32.97 16.06
C ARG A 934 -7.66 33.41 16.08
N ALA A 935 -7.37 34.61 15.56
CA ALA A 935 -6.02 35.18 15.63
C ALA A 935 -5.59 35.40 17.09
N ASP A 936 -6.47 35.92 17.95
CA ASP A 936 -6.20 36.10 19.38
C ASP A 936 -5.96 34.77 20.10
N PHE A 937 -6.69 33.71 19.73
CA PHE A 937 -6.46 32.36 20.24
C PHE A 937 -5.05 31.84 19.88
N HIS A 938 -4.62 32.03 18.63
CA HIS A 938 -3.25 31.69 18.21
C HIS A 938 -2.18 32.54 18.92
N LYS A 939 -2.42 33.84 19.11
CA LYS A 939 -1.53 34.72 19.89
C LYS A 939 -1.36 34.23 21.32
N LYS A 940 -2.46 33.78 21.94
CA LYS A 940 -2.44 33.20 23.29
C LYS A 940 -1.61 31.92 23.33
N LEU A 941 -1.72 31.05 22.32
CA LEU A 941 -0.89 29.84 22.19
C LEU A 941 0.59 30.17 22.01
N ALA A 942 0.93 31.11 21.13
CA ALA A 942 2.31 31.54 20.92
C ALA A 942 2.92 32.14 22.20
N ALA A 943 2.16 32.94 22.95
CA ALA A 943 2.58 33.47 24.24
C ALA A 943 2.81 32.37 25.29
N LEU A 944 1.94 31.34 25.32
CA LEU A 944 2.12 30.17 26.18
C LEU A 944 3.43 29.43 25.86
N LEU A 945 3.70 29.16 24.58
CA LEU A 945 4.94 28.51 24.15
C LEU A 945 6.18 29.32 24.54
N LYS A 946 6.14 30.64 24.34
CA LYS A 946 7.21 31.56 24.76
C LYS A 946 7.41 31.63 26.26
N SER A 947 6.37 31.35 27.06
CA SER A 947 6.48 31.24 28.51
C SER A 947 7.26 29.99 28.95
N TYR A 948 7.29 28.94 28.12
CA TYR A 948 8.09 27.75 28.35
C TYR A 948 9.55 27.99 27.96
N ARG A 949 9.79 28.60 26.79
CA ARG A 949 11.12 29.07 26.36
C ARG A 949 10.97 30.19 25.31
N PRO A 950 11.72 31.32 25.39
CA PRO A 950 11.47 32.50 24.56
C PRO A 950 11.60 32.32 23.05
N ASP A 951 12.35 31.31 22.60
CA ASP A 951 12.65 30.97 21.21
C ASP A 951 11.64 29.99 20.58
N MET A 952 10.59 29.58 21.31
CA MET A 952 9.59 28.64 20.79
C MET A 952 8.65 29.28 19.77
N GLU A 953 8.47 28.58 18.65
CA GLU A 953 7.66 29.03 17.51
C GLU A 953 6.35 28.22 17.34
N LEU A 954 5.28 28.90 16.91
CA LEU A 954 4.05 28.26 16.46
C LEU A 954 4.00 28.23 14.94
N TYR A 955 4.02 27.02 14.36
CA TYR A 955 3.77 26.80 12.94
C TYR A 955 2.31 26.38 12.73
N TYR A 956 1.62 27.03 11.79
CA TYR A 956 0.19 26.82 11.55
C TYR A 956 -0.14 26.46 10.10
N TYR A 957 -0.93 25.40 9.93
CA TYR A 957 -1.44 24.92 8.65
C TYR A 957 -2.93 24.55 8.78
N ASN A 958 -3.80 25.12 7.94
CA ASN A 958 -5.25 24.86 8.01
C ASN A 958 -5.99 24.81 6.67
N TRP A 959 -5.39 24.99 5.50
CA TRP A 959 -6.15 25.21 4.26
C TRP A 959 -6.68 23.94 3.54
N ASP A 960 -6.36 22.73 4.01
CA ASP A 960 -6.65 21.48 3.30
C ASP A 960 -7.74 20.62 3.97
N PRO A 961 -8.86 20.30 3.28
CA PRO A 961 -9.83 19.30 3.70
C PRO A 961 -9.64 17.96 2.96
N ASP A 962 -8.40 17.51 2.72
CA ASP A 962 -8.03 16.21 2.13
C ASP A 962 -7.97 16.20 0.57
N LYS A 963 -7.51 17.31 -0.03
CA LYS A 963 -7.41 17.52 -1.49
C LYS A 963 -6.08 18.13 -1.99
N PHE A 964 -5.14 18.51 -1.11
CA PHE A 964 -3.77 18.90 -1.48
C PHE A 964 -3.63 19.93 -2.63
N GLY A 965 -4.56 20.88 -2.76
CA GLY A 965 -4.52 21.95 -3.76
C GLY A 965 -5.62 22.98 -3.58
N ILE A 966 -5.51 24.11 -4.30
CA ILE A 966 -6.42 25.26 -4.21
C ILE A 966 -7.27 25.39 -5.49
N ILE A 967 -8.55 25.75 -5.34
CA ILE A 967 -9.58 25.99 -6.38
C ILE A 967 -10.00 24.74 -7.19
N LEU A 968 -9.06 24.03 -7.83
CA LEU A 968 -9.35 22.92 -8.75
C LEU A 968 -8.49 21.65 -8.49
N PRO A 969 -8.42 21.12 -7.26
CA PRO A 969 -7.43 20.11 -6.85
C PRO A 969 -7.59 18.71 -7.48
N ASP A 970 -8.53 18.50 -8.41
CA ASP A 970 -8.95 17.15 -8.78
C ASP A 970 -7.84 16.29 -9.40
N THR A 971 -6.80 16.88 -10.00
CA THR A 971 -5.77 16.22 -10.84
C THR A 971 -4.98 15.08 -10.17
N THR A 972 -5.05 14.92 -8.85
CA THR A 972 -4.36 13.86 -8.09
C THR A 972 -5.29 12.94 -7.30
N ALA A 973 -6.61 13.12 -7.41
CA ALA A 973 -7.58 12.44 -6.55
C ALA A 973 -8.48 11.44 -7.30
N TRP A 974 -9.15 10.59 -6.52
CA TRP A 974 -10.23 9.71 -6.99
C TRP A 974 -11.34 10.44 -7.77
N ALA A 975 -11.54 11.73 -7.50
CA ALA A 975 -12.48 12.58 -8.23
C ALA A 975 -12.10 12.72 -9.73
N PHE A 976 -10.81 12.86 -10.04
CA PHE A 976 -10.34 12.90 -11.43
C PHE A 976 -10.44 11.54 -12.11
N LYS A 977 -10.13 10.43 -11.43
CA LYS A 977 -10.40 9.08 -11.95
C LYS A 977 -11.88 8.92 -12.37
N ALA A 978 -12.81 9.46 -11.58
CA ALA A 978 -14.23 9.45 -11.90
C ALA A 978 -14.60 10.34 -13.11
N LYS A 979 -13.87 11.45 -13.35
CA LYS A 979 -14.03 12.30 -14.55
C LYS A 979 -13.47 11.61 -15.80
N VAL A 980 -12.26 11.06 -15.74
CA VAL A 980 -11.61 10.33 -16.85
C VAL A 980 -12.47 9.15 -17.31
N ALA A 981 -13.05 8.39 -16.38
CA ALA A 981 -13.91 7.25 -16.69
C ALA A 981 -15.18 7.61 -17.49
N LYS A 982 -15.62 8.87 -17.47
CA LYS A 982 -16.85 9.33 -18.15
C LYS A 982 -16.61 9.86 -19.58
N SER A 983 -15.36 10.15 -19.95
CA SER A 983 -15.05 11.01 -21.12
C SER A 983 -14.75 10.25 -22.43
N GLY A 984 -14.94 8.93 -22.48
CA GLY A 984 -14.78 8.15 -23.73
C GLY A 984 -13.33 8.03 -24.23
N PRO A 985 -13.10 7.71 -25.52
CA PRO A 985 -11.81 7.28 -26.09
C PRO A 985 -10.78 8.41 -26.35
N THR A 986 -10.94 9.59 -25.76
CA THR A 986 -9.88 10.62 -25.62
C THR A 986 -9.77 11.13 -24.17
N GLY A 987 -10.45 10.45 -23.24
CA GLY A 987 -11.08 11.07 -22.08
C GLY A 987 -10.17 11.64 -21.00
N GLY A 988 -8.98 11.07 -20.80
CA GLY A 988 -8.00 11.61 -19.83
C GLY A 988 -7.39 12.93 -20.30
N LYS A 989 -6.99 12.99 -21.57
CA LYS A 989 -6.24 14.12 -22.13
C LYS A 989 -7.12 15.37 -22.24
N ALA A 990 -8.32 15.22 -22.78
CA ALA A 990 -9.27 16.33 -22.88
C ALA A 990 -9.66 16.89 -21.50
N ALA A 991 -9.81 16.03 -20.48
CA ALA A 991 -10.09 16.47 -19.11
C ALA A 991 -8.93 17.29 -18.52
N TYR A 992 -7.68 16.85 -18.74
CA TYR A 992 -6.50 17.63 -18.37
C TYR A 992 -6.42 18.96 -19.12
N GLU A 993 -6.59 18.95 -20.44
CA GLU A 993 -6.49 20.16 -21.26
C GLU A 993 -7.54 21.22 -20.85
N ALA A 994 -8.78 20.80 -20.58
CA ALA A 994 -9.84 21.68 -20.10
C ALA A 994 -9.52 22.28 -18.72
N GLU A 995 -9.06 21.44 -17.78
CA GLU A 995 -8.67 21.88 -16.45
C GLU A 995 -7.50 22.88 -16.49
N ARG A 996 -6.48 22.60 -17.31
CA ARG A 996 -5.33 23.48 -17.53
C ARG A 996 -5.73 24.81 -18.17
N ALA A 997 -6.66 24.79 -19.12
CA ALA A 997 -7.19 25.99 -19.74
C ALA A 997 -7.90 26.90 -18.73
N GLU A 998 -8.65 26.34 -17.79
CA GLU A 998 -9.24 27.12 -16.68
C GLU A 998 -8.16 27.66 -15.75
N ARG A 999 -7.15 26.86 -15.39
CA ARG A 999 -6.06 27.32 -14.51
C ARG A 999 -5.22 28.46 -15.08
N LYS A 1000 -5.03 28.52 -16.40
CA LYS A 1000 -4.33 29.63 -17.06
C LYS A 1000 -5.01 30.98 -16.82
N LYS A 1001 -6.31 30.99 -16.50
CA LYS A 1001 -7.07 32.22 -16.23
C LYS A 1001 -6.90 32.72 -14.79
N LEU A 1002 -6.41 31.88 -13.87
CA LEU A 1002 -6.33 32.19 -12.45
C LEU A 1002 -5.16 33.13 -12.13
N THR A 1003 -5.48 34.23 -11.47
CA THR A 1003 -4.56 35.28 -11.02
C THR A 1003 -4.13 35.06 -9.58
N ALA A 1004 -3.17 35.84 -9.09
CA ALA A 1004 -2.80 35.81 -7.67
C ALA A 1004 -4.00 36.17 -6.77
N SER A 1005 -4.81 37.16 -7.20
CA SER A 1005 -6.01 37.60 -6.49
C SER A 1005 -7.03 36.49 -6.32
N ASP A 1006 -7.22 35.62 -7.31
CA ASP A 1006 -8.18 34.50 -7.22
C ASP A 1006 -7.74 33.48 -6.16
N TYR A 1007 -6.44 33.17 -6.10
CA TYR A 1007 -5.88 32.28 -5.09
C TYR A 1007 -5.96 32.90 -3.69
N ILE A 1008 -5.60 34.18 -3.55
CA ILE A 1008 -5.71 34.93 -2.29
C ILE A 1008 -7.15 34.94 -1.81
N GLU A 1009 -8.10 35.29 -2.67
CA GLU A 1009 -9.52 35.34 -2.31
C GLU A 1009 -10.04 33.98 -1.87
N THR A 1010 -9.61 32.90 -2.54
CA THR A 1010 -9.97 31.54 -2.17
C THR A 1010 -9.47 31.17 -0.78
N VAL A 1011 -8.18 31.37 -0.48
CA VAL A 1011 -7.64 31.04 0.86
C VAL A 1011 -8.17 31.98 1.94
N ARG A 1012 -8.48 33.23 1.60
CA ARG A 1012 -9.04 34.22 2.53
C ARG A 1012 -10.47 33.90 2.92
N THR A 1013 -11.30 33.48 1.96
CA THR A 1013 -12.73 33.22 2.17
C THR A 1013 -13.05 31.76 2.51
N GLY A 1014 -12.14 30.83 2.20
CA GLY A 1014 -12.39 29.40 2.28
C GLY A 1014 -13.34 28.87 1.19
N ASN A 1015 -13.60 29.66 0.14
CA ASN A 1015 -14.41 29.24 -1.01
C ASN A 1015 -13.54 28.48 -2.03
N PHE A 1016 -13.31 27.21 -1.78
CA PHE A 1016 -12.47 26.38 -2.65
C PHE A 1016 -13.17 25.86 -3.93
N GLY A 1017 -14.40 26.30 -4.22
CA GLY A 1017 -15.11 25.98 -5.47
C GLY A 1017 -15.84 24.63 -5.48
N ASP A 1018 -16.26 24.21 -6.68
CA ASP A 1018 -17.14 23.03 -6.90
C ASP A 1018 -16.53 21.70 -6.46
N ALA A 1019 -15.20 21.56 -6.53
CA ALA A 1019 -14.49 20.37 -6.04
C ALA A 1019 -14.73 20.13 -4.54
N PHE A 1020 -15.17 21.16 -3.81
CA PHE A 1020 -15.53 21.14 -2.40
C PHE A 1020 -17.04 21.29 -2.21
N LYS A 1021 -17.85 20.87 -3.20
CA LYS A 1021 -19.32 20.95 -3.21
C LYS A 1021 -19.85 22.38 -3.06
N GLY A 1022 -19.10 23.38 -3.55
CA GLY A 1022 -19.46 24.79 -3.42
C GLY A 1022 -19.41 25.30 -1.97
N SER A 1023 -18.65 24.63 -1.09
CA SER A 1023 -18.48 25.06 0.30
C SER A 1023 -17.83 26.43 0.35
N ASN A 1024 -18.62 27.43 0.78
CA ASN A 1024 -18.18 28.79 1.01
C ASN A 1024 -18.24 29.07 2.52
N ARG A 1025 -17.10 28.90 3.20
CA ARG A 1025 -17.02 28.81 4.65
C ARG A 1025 -15.80 29.55 5.18
N ALA A 1026 -16.02 30.62 5.94
CA ALA A 1026 -14.95 31.49 6.42
C ALA A 1026 -13.96 30.76 7.35
N ASP A 1027 -14.44 29.81 8.13
CA ASP A 1027 -13.58 28.99 8.99
C ASP A 1027 -12.61 28.08 8.24
N TYR A 1028 -12.90 27.77 6.97
CA TYR A 1028 -11.94 27.08 6.10
C TYR A 1028 -10.84 28.02 5.59
N GLY A 1029 -11.08 29.33 5.62
CA GLY A 1029 -10.14 30.34 5.20
C GLY A 1029 -9.13 30.72 6.30
N ILE A 1030 -8.07 31.41 5.89
CA ILE A 1030 -7.06 31.99 6.77
C ILE A 1030 -6.79 33.44 6.35
N ARG A 1031 -6.54 34.31 7.34
CA ARG A 1031 -6.30 35.75 7.15
C ARG A 1031 -4.93 36.15 7.71
N PRO A 1032 -3.81 35.90 6.99
CA PRO A 1032 -2.47 36.15 7.48
C PRO A 1032 -2.20 37.62 7.83
N GLU A 1033 -2.96 38.56 7.28
CA GLU A 1033 -2.88 39.98 7.63
C GLU A 1033 -3.06 40.25 9.14
N LEU A 1034 -3.81 39.39 9.84
CA LEU A 1034 -4.05 39.51 11.30
C LEU A 1034 -2.82 39.15 12.16
N TYR A 1035 -1.73 38.68 11.54
CA TYR A 1035 -0.52 38.16 12.19
C TYR A 1035 0.75 38.96 11.84
N ARG A 1036 0.64 39.99 11.00
CA ARG A 1036 1.79 40.77 10.48
C ARG A 1036 2.65 41.41 11.56
N ASP A 1037 2.05 41.75 12.70
CA ASP A 1037 2.72 42.44 13.80
C ASP A 1037 2.89 41.54 15.05
N THR A 1038 2.66 40.22 14.91
CA THR A 1038 2.78 39.27 16.02
C THR A 1038 3.94 38.31 15.79
N PRO A 1039 5.06 38.44 16.55
CA PRO A 1039 6.18 37.50 16.45
C PRO A 1039 5.89 36.17 17.15
N GLY A 1040 6.55 35.10 16.72
CA GLY A 1040 6.40 33.72 17.18
C GLY A 1040 5.32 32.91 16.48
N ILE A 1041 4.79 33.39 15.34
CA ILE A 1041 3.70 32.71 14.61
C ILE A 1041 3.99 32.72 13.11
N GLN A 1042 4.05 31.52 12.54
CA GLN A 1042 4.29 31.31 11.12
C GLN A 1042 3.11 30.58 10.48
N ILE A 1043 2.52 31.19 9.45
CA ILE A 1043 1.40 30.60 8.71
C ILE A 1043 1.93 30.04 7.40
N PHE A 1044 1.73 28.74 7.16
CA PHE A 1044 2.22 28.10 5.95
C PHE A 1044 1.39 28.43 4.71
N ALA A 1045 2.03 29.08 3.74
CA ALA A 1045 1.50 29.21 2.38
C ALA A 1045 1.59 27.87 1.63
N PRO A 1046 0.53 27.40 0.96
CA PRO A 1046 0.62 26.31 -0.02
C PRO A 1046 1.49 26.71 -1.22
N ALA A 1047 2.50 25.90 -1.57
CA ALA A 1047 3.33 26.14 -2.76
C ALA A 1047 3.70 24.87 -3.55
N ASN A 1048 2.83 23.85 -3.54
CA ASN A 1048 3.08 22.56 -4.19
C ASN A 1048 2.79 22.50 -5.71
N TYR A 1049 2.28 23.57 -6.31
CA TYR A 1049 2.10 23.68 -7.77
C TYR A 1049 2.66 25.00 -8.31
N LEU A 1050 3.28 24.92 -9.48
CA LEU A 1050 3.91 26.05 -10.16
C LEU A 1050 2.95 27.23 -10.37
N CYS A 1051 1.70 26.95 -10.75
CA CYS A 1051 0.70 27.96 -11.11
C CYS A 1051 0.39 28.98 -10.00
N TYR A 1052 0.71 28.69 -8.74
CA TYR A 1052 0.66 29.66 -7.63
C TYR A 1052 1.99 29.85 -6.91
N ALA A 1053 2.93 28.90 -6.97
CA ALA A 1053 4.28 29.11 -6.42
C ALA A 1053 5.06 30.21 -7.16
N ASP A 1054 4.80 30.44 -8.44
CA ASP A 1054 5.41 31.53 -9.23
C ASP A 1054 4.58 32.84 -9.21
N LYS A 1055 3.75 33.06 -8.17
CA LYS A 1055 2.94 34.28 -8.02
C LYS A 1055 3.41 35.09 -6.80
N PRO A 1056 4.17 36.18 -6.99
CA PRO A 1056 4.73 36.96 -5.89
C PRO A 1056 3.67 37.52 -4.93
N GLU A 1057 2.57 38.05 -5.44
CA GLU A 1057 1.52 38.65 -4.62
C GLU A 1057 0.84 37.61 -3.73
N TYR A 1058 0.64 36.40 -4.26
CA TYR A 1058 0.07 35.28 -3.52
C TYR A 1058 1.00 34.80 -2.40
N LEU A 1059 2.29 34.58 -2.68
CA LEU A 1059 3.24 34.18 -1.64
C LEU A 1059 3.36 35.26 -0.55
N ASN A 1060 3.46 36.53 -0.94
CA ASN A 1060 3.59 37.64 -0.01
C ASN A 1060 2.32 37.92 0.82
N TYR A 1061 1.16 37.39 0.41
CA TYR A 1061 -0.05 37.44 1.24
C TYR A 1061 0.15 36.78 2.61
N PHE A 1062 0.98 35.73 2.68
CA PHE A 1062 1.24 34.95 3.88
C PHE A 1062 2.36 35.49 4.80
N GLN A 1063 2.90 36.68 4.53
CA GLN A 1063 3.92 37.27 5.39
C GLN A 1063 3.39 37.57 6.80
N THR A 1064 4.14 37.11 7.80
CA THR A 1064 3.94 37.40 9.23
C THR A 1064 5.08 38.27 9.76
N ALA A 1065 5.07 38.62 11.05
CA ALA A 1065 6.20 39.32 11.68
C ALA A 1065 7.52 38.55 11.53
N ASP A 1066 7.45 37.23 11.50
CA ASP A 1066 8.60 36.33 11.37
C ASP A 1066 8.95 36.01 9.92
N GLY A 1067 8.27 36.63 8.95
CA GLY A 1067 8.51 36.49 7.51
C GLY A 1067 7.59 35.48 6.82
N LEU A 1068 8.03 35.02 5.64
CA LEU A 1068 7.29 34.05 4.84
C LEU A 1068 7.64 32.62 5.26
N ALA A 1069 6.60 31.83 5.55
CA ALA A 1069 6.69 30.39 5.76
C ALA A 1069 5.87 29.67 4.68
N VAL A 1070 6.43 28.62 4.09
CA VAL A 1070 5.82 27.87 2.98
C VAL A 1070 5.79 26.38 3.28
N SER A 1071 4.69 25.73 2.92
CA SER A 1071 4.60 24.28 2.90
C SER A 1071 4.43 23.78 1.47
N ASN A 1072 5.42 23.02 0.99
CA ASN A 1072 5.29 22.19 -0.20
C ASN A 1072 4.72 20.83 0.22
N VAL A 1073 3.40 20.68 0.07
CA VAL A 1073 2.74 19.39 0.26
C VAL A 1073 2.86 18.60 -1.03
N VAL A 1074 3.76 17.61 -1.03
CA VAL A 1074 4.18 16.94 -2.27
C VAL A 1074 2.98 16.47 -3.10
N SER A 1075 3.12 16.51 -4.43
CA SER A 1075 2.12 15.91 -5.31
C SER A 1075 2.00 14.43 -4.99
N TYR A 1076 0.86 14.07 -4.44
CA TYR A 1076 0.55 12.75 -3.92
C TYR A 1076 -0.25 11.95 -4.95
N ASP A 1077 0.26 10.80 -5.40
CA ASP A 1077 -0.48 9.88 -6.28
C ASP A 1077 -0.92 8.61 -5.55
N GLU A 1078 -2.15 8.60 -5.05
CA GLU A 1078 -2.77 7.45 -4.37
C GLU A 1078 -3.09 6.28 -5.31
N VAL A 1079 -3.27 6.55 -6.61
CA VAL A 1079 -3.81 5.57 -7.54
C VAL A 1079 -2.75 4.52 -7.86
N ASN A 1080 -1.48 4.89 -8.09
CA ASN A 1080 -0.43 3.92 -8.45
C ASN A 1080 -0.07 2.96 -7.30
N ALA A 1081 0.28 3.48 -6.13
CA ALA A 1081 0.78 2.73 -4.97
C ALA A 1081 -0.11 1.57 -4.50
N ARG A 1082 -1.44 1.75 -4.45
CA ARG A 1082 -2.37 0.76 -3.84
C ARG A 1082 -2.42 -0.63 -4.51
N ASN A 1083 -1.78 -0.84 -5.66
CA ASN A 1083 -1.83 -2.11 -6.38
C ASN A 1083 -0.65 -3.05 -6.11
N ILE A 1084 0.49 -2.55 -5.62
CA ILE A 1084 1.65 -3.38 -5.26
C ILE A 1084 1.64 -3.60 -3.75
N ASN A 1085 1.50 -2.51 -3.00
CA ASN A 1085 1.40 -2.55 -1.56
C ASN A 1085 0.16 -1.78 -1.06
N PRO A 1086 -0.99 -2.44 -0.80
CA PRO A 1086 -2.17 -1.76 -0.28
C PRO A 1086 -2.06 -1.17 1.15
N LYS A 1087 -0.92 -1.29 1.87
CA LYS A 1087 -0.69 -0.74 3.25
C LYS A 1087 -0.23 0.71 3.19
N TYR A 1088 0.60 1.03 2.21
CA TYR A 1088 1.14 2.35 2.03
C TYR A 1088 0.39 3.02 0.88
N GLU A 1089 -0.05 4.23 1.14
CA GLU A 1089 -0.84 4.97 0.18
C GLU A 1089 0.04 6.05 -0.41
N GLY A 1090 0.03 6.05 -1.74
CA GLY A 1090 0.47 7.07 -2.67
C GLY A 1090 1.96 7.34 -2.82
N ASN A 1091 2.35 7.73 -4.04
CA ASN A 1091 3.72 8.09 -4.40
C ASN A 1091 3.98 9.60 -4.25
N MET A 1092 5.05 9.97 -3.53
CA MET A 1092 5.51 11.35 -3.38
C MET A 1092 6.29 11.78 -4.63
N ILE A 1093 5.63 12.49 -5.55
CA ILE A 1093 6.22 12.83 -6.86
C ILE A 1093 7.02 14.14 -6.80
N THR A 1094 8.32 14.05 -7.07
CA THR A 1094 9.21 15.22 -7.21
C THR A 1094 9.14 15.78 -8.63
N PRO A 1095 8.96 17.10 -8.83
CA PRO A 1095 8.84 17.70 -10.16
C PRO A 1095 10.20 17.88 -10.86
N GLY A 1096 10.20 17.78 -12.20
CA GLY A 1096 11.14 18.45 -13.09
C GLY A 1096 12.63 18.05 -13.00
N GLY A 1097 12.94 16.76 -12.83
CA GLY A 1097 14.34 16.31 -12.89
C GLY A 1097 15.24 16.92 -11.80
N PRO A 1098 16.57 16.71 -11.84
CA PRO A 1098 17.47 17.26 -10.83
C PRO A 1098 17.43 18.81 -10.82
N ASP A 1099 17.43 19.43 -12.00
CA ASP A 1099 17.51 20.88 -12.18
C ASP A 1099 16.29 21.63 -11.63
N PHE A 1100 15.09 21.04 -11.67
CA PHE A 1100 13.85 21.70 -11.22
C PHE A 1100 13.23 21.03 -9.98
N SER A 1101 13.90 20.02 -9.40
CA SER A 1101 13.43 19.31 -8.19
C SER A 1101 13.21 20.20 -6.98
N MET A 1102 13.91 21.34 -6.90
CA MET A 1102 13.79 22.35 -5.83
C MET A 1102 13.17 23.67 -6.32
N ALA A 1103 12.57 23.70 -7.51
CA ALA A 1103 12.06 24.93 -8.12
C ALA A 1103 10.99 25.63 -7.27
N LEU A 1104 10.08 24.87 -6.65
CA LEU A 1104 9.00 25.43 -5.84
C LEU A 1104 9.54 26.08 -4.56
N GLU A 1105 10.54 25.46 -3.93
CA GLU A 1105 11.26 25.98 -2.78
C GLU A 1105 12.11 27.22 -3.15
N LEU A 1106 12.75 27.21 -4.32
CA LEU A 1106 13.48 28.37 -4.84
C LEU A 1106 12.56 29.56 -5.09
N LEU A 1107 11.40 29.35 -5.73
CA LEU A 1107 10.45 30.43 -6.03
C LEU A 1107 9.92 31.10 -4.76
N ALA A 1108 9.72 30.32 -3.69
CA ALA A 1108 9.38 30.84 -2.36
C ALA A 1108 10.48 31.77 -1.80
N TYR A 1109 11.75 31.42 -1.96
CA TYR A 1109 12.87 32.30 -1.62
C TYR A 1109 12.93 33.53 -2.54
N PHE A 1110 12.82 33.33 -3.85
CA PHE A 1110 12.99 34.35 -4.88
C PHE A 1110 11.96 35.48 -4.73
N HIS A 1111 10.67 35.11 -4.59
CA HIS A 1111 9.56 36.06 -4.56
C HIS A 1111 9.29 36.64 -3.17
N GLY A 1112 9.56 35.89 -2.11
CA GLY A 1112 9.10 36.24 -0.76
C GLY A 1112 10.13 36.16 0.36
N ASP A 1113 11.40 35.84 0.06
CA ASP A 1113 12.45 35.65 1.07
C ASP A 1113 12.06 34.64 2.16
N ALA A 1114 11.51 33.49 1.74
CA ALA A 1114 11.04 32.45 2.66
C ALA A 1114 12.10 32.09 3.72
N ARG A 1115 11.71 32.11 4.99
CA ARG A 1115 12.57 31.78 6.14
C ARG A 1115 12.33 30.36 6.64
N THR A 1116 11.14 29.84 6.39
CA THR A 1116 10.76 28.46 6.70
C THR A 1116 10.20 27.80 5.47
N LEU A 1117 10.76 26.66 5.12
CA LEU A 1117 10.31 25.77 4.05
C LEU A 1117 10.00 24.41 4.66
N ASN A 1118 8.76 23.98 4.54
CA ASN A 1118 8.29 22.70 5.04
C ASN A 1118 7.93 21.77 3.88
N TYR A 1119 8.47 20.56 3.89
CA TYR A 1119 8.13 19.53 2.92
C TYR A 1119 7.21 18.50 3.59
N THR A 1120 5.94 18.46 3.19
CA THR A 1120 4.96 17.55 3.76
C THR A 1120 4.79 16.32 2.89
N VAL A 1121 4.93 15.14 3.50
CA VAL A 1121 4.85 13.82 2.83
C VAL A 1121 3.98 12.83 3.61
N TYR A 1122 3.42 11.83 2.92
CA TYR A 1122 2.65 10.76 3.56
C TYR A 1122 3.54 9.60 4.00
N THR A 1123 4.28 8.97 3.10
CA THR A 1123 5.47 8.15 3.43
C THR A 1123 6.68 9.07 3.40
N TYR A 1124 7.61 8.88 4.34
CA TYR A 1124 8.79 9.74 4.32
C TYR A 1124 9.73 9.34 3.18
N GLY A 1125 10.28 10.34 2.50
CA GLY A 1125 11.13 10.11 1.34
C GLY A 1125 11.05 11.22 0.31
N ARG A 1126 12.16 11.44 -0.39
CA ARG A 1126 12.30 12.39 -1.50
C ARG A 1126 13.44 11.90 -2.40
N GLY A 1127 13.27 12.03 -3.70
CA GLY A 1127 14.33 11.81 -4.67
C GLY A 1127 15.13 13.07 -4.99
N PHE A 1128 16.12 12.95 -5.89
CA PHE A 1128 17.07 14.03 -6.19
C PHE A 1128 17.75 14.55 -4.92
N ALA A 1129 18.20 13.63 -4.07
CA ALA A 1129 18.79 13.95 -2.78
C ALA A 1129 20.04 14.85 -2.89
N ASP A 1130 20.75 14.81 -4.01
CA ASP A 1130 21.90 15.67 -4.30
C ASP A 1130 21.48 17.13 -4.51
N ALA A 1131 20.46 17.38 -5.34
CA ALA A 1131 19.88 18.70 -5.57
C ALA A 1131 19.27 19.27 -4.28
N HIS A 1132 18.56 18.45 -3.50
CA HIS A 1132 18.03 18.85 -2.20
C HIS A 1132 19.15 19.26 -1.23
N ARG A 1133 20.21 18.45 -1.09
CA ARG A 1133 21.36 18.77 -0.22
C ARG A 1133 22.04 20.07 -0.64
N ARG A 1134 22.28 20.26 -1.93
CA ARG A 1134 22.88 21.47 -2.50
C ARG A 1134 22.03 22.72 -2.22
N PHE A 1135 20.71 22.60 -2.33
CA PHE A 1135 19.79 23.69 -1.96
C PHE A 1135 19.85 23.95 -0.45
N ALA A 1136 19.82 22.91 0.39
CA ALA A 1136 19.89 23.03 1.84
C ALA A 1136 21.17 23.74 2.31
N GLN A 1137 22.32 23.43 1.71
CA GLN A 1137 23.59 24.11 1.99
C GLN A 1137 23.52 25.62 1.72
N ALA A 1138 22.88 26.04 0.63
CA ALA A 1138 22.74 27.46 0.31
C ALA A 1138 21.67 28.14 1.18
N PHE A 1139 20.49 27.53 1.30
CA PHE A 1139 19.36 28.09 2.02
C PHE A 1139 19.66 28.27 3.51
N LEU A 1140 20.18 27.22 4.17
CA LEU A 1140 20.43 27.24 5.61
C LEU A 1140 21.71 28.01 6.00
N ALA A 1141 22.56 28.38 5.04
CA ALA A 1141 23.70 29.26 5.28
C ALA A 1141 23.30 30.75 5.37
N LEU A 1142 22.09 31.10 4.93
CA LEU A 1142 21.57 32.47 5.00
C LEU A 1142 20.82 32.70 6.33
N PRO A 1143 20.97 33.88 6.97
CA PRO A 1143 20.23 34.20 8.18
C PRO A 1143 18.73 34.39 7.90
N ALA A 1144 17.90 34.05 8.89
CA ALA A 1144 16.45 34.29 8.89
C ALA A 1144 16.10 35.72 9.33
N VAL A 1145 16.82 36.70 8.79
CA VAL A 1145 16.56 38.13 9.00
C VAL A 1145 16.03 38.75 7.70
N LYS A 1146 15.49 39.96 7.78
CA LYS A 1146 14.96 40.66 6.60
C LYS A 1146 16.11 41.06 5.68
N GLY A 1147 16.14 40.54 4.46
CA GLY A 1147 17.15 40.93 3.47
C GLY A 1147 16.67 42.02 2.51
N THR A 1148 17.61 42.81 2.01
CA THR A 1148 17.38 43.89 1.03
C THR A 1148 17.72 43.40 -0.37
N VAL A 1149 16.78 43.54 -1.31
CA VAL A 1149 17.00 43.18 -2.72
C VAL A 1149 17.89 44.23 -3.39
N ILE A 1150 18.89 43.77 -4.13
CA ILE A 1150 19.72 44.59 -5.01
C ILE A 1150 19.35 44.28 -6.45
N ASP A 1151 18.95 45.31 -7.19
CA ASP A 1151 18.63 45.15 -8.62
C ASP A 1151 19.89 44.79 -9.41
N GLN A 1152 19.78 43.75 -10.24
CA GLN A 1152 20.85 43.27 -11.11
C GLN A 1152 20.58 43.57 -12.59
N GLY A 1153 19.45 44.21 -12.93
CA GLY A 1153 19.02 44.46 -14.30
C GLY A 1153 18.52 43.21 -15.04
N ASP A 1154 18.38 42.09 -14.34
CA ASP A 1154 17.89 40.82 -14.86
C ASP A 1154 16.72 40.34 -14.00
N ALA A 1155 15.54 40.23 -14.60
CA ALA A 1155 14.31 39.85 -13.91
C ALA A 1155 14.32 38.41 -13.37
N ASP A 1156 15.20 37.55 -13.90
CA ASP A 1156 15.35 36.17 -13.45
C ASP A 1156 16.41 36.01 -12.36
N VAL A 1157 17.06 37.10 -11.93
CA VAL A 1157 18.07 37.12 -10.87
C VAL A 1157 17.57 37.89 -9.66
N LYS A 1158 17.74 37.32 -8.47
CA LYS A 1158 17.48 37.98 -7.20
C LYS A 1158 18.71 37.92 -6.30
N ALA A 1159 19.44 39.03 -6.22
CA ALA A 1159 20.48 39.23 -5.22
C ALA A 1159 19.88 39.87 -3.97
N ARG A 1160 20.10 39.29 -2.79
CA ARG A 1160 19.60 39.79 -1.51
C ARG A 1160 20.73 39.88 -0.48
N LEU A 1161 20.93 41.07 0.06
CA LEU A 1161 21.90 41.33 1.13
C LEU A 1161 21.25 41.24 2.50
N TYR A 1162 21.97 40.64 3.45
CA TYR A 1162 21.61 40.59 4.86
C TYR A 1162 22.76 41.19 5.68
N PRO A 1163 22.80 42.53 5.84
CA PRO A 1163 23.75 43.17 6.72
C PRO A 1163 23.45 42.79 8.17
N THR A 1164 24.44 42.25 8.88
CA THR A 1164 24.34 41.90 10.29
C THR A 1164 25.56 42.44 11.05
N ASP A 1165 25.51 42.41 12.38
CA ASP A 1165 26.67 42.72 13.22
C ASP A 1165 27.80 41.68 13.08
N LYS A 1166 27.52 40.52 12.48
CA LYS A 1166 28.49 39.43 12.21
C LYS A 1166 29.01 39.40 10.78
N GLY A 1167 28.70 40.41 9.98
CA GLY A 1167 29.09 40.53 8.56
C GLY A 1167 27.88 40.54 7.62
N THR A 1168 28.16 40.65 6.33
CA THR A 1168 27.10 40.75 5.31
C THR A 1168 26.96 39.44 4.56
N TYR A 1169 25.79 38.82 4.68
CA TYR A 1169 25.45 37.63 3.88
C TYR A 1169 24.79 38.06 2.58
N LEU A 1170 24.96 37.26 1.54
CA LEU A 1170 24.41 37.49 0.21
C LEU A 1170 23.81 36.20 -0.32
N GLY A 1171 22.51 36.20 -0.59
CA GLY A 1171 21.87 35.14 -1.34
C GLY A 1171 21.60 35.57 -2.78
N VAL A 1172 21.99 34.77 -3.75
CA VAL A 1172 21.76 35.00 -5.18
C VAL A 1172 20.94 33.84 -5.73
N ALA A 1173 19.66 34.09 -6.02
CA ALA A 1173 18.77 33.11 -6.65
C ALA A 1173 18.62 33.41 -8.14
N TYR A 1174 18.67 32.36 -8.95
CA TYR A 1174 18.43 32.43 -10.38
C TYR A 1174 17.28 31.51 -10.76
N LYS A 1175 16.17 32.07 -11.25
CA LYS A 1175 14.95 31.31 -11.58
C LYS A 1175 14.84 30.91 -13.07
N GLY A 1176 15.92 31.08 -13.83
CA GLY A 1176 15.93 30.73 -15.25
C GLY A 1176 15.93 29.23 -15.52
N TYR A 1177 15.56 28.87 -16.74
CA TYR A 1177 15.30 27.48 -17.16
C TYR A 1177 16.52 26.82 -17.82
N GLU A 1178 17.56 27.60 -18.09
CA GLU A 1178 18.84 27.14 -18.64
C GLU A 1178 19.97 27.72 -17.80
N GLY A 1179 21.10 27.01 -17.69
CA GLY A 1179 22.25 27.52 -16.96
C GLY A 1179 22.76 28.84 -17.56
N LYS A 1180 23.14 29.79 -16.69
CA LYS A 1180 23.57 31.12 -17.11
C LYS A 1180 24.77 31.60 -16.31
N LYS A 1181 25.76 32.15 -17.02
CA LYS A 1181 26.85 32.89 -16.40
C LYS A 1181 26.34 34.28 -16.00
N LEU A 1182 26.29 34.53 -14.69
CA LEU A 1182 25.77 35.77 -14.11
C LEU A 1182 26.91 36.64 -13.62
N THR A 1183 26.83 37.94 -13.91
CA THR A 1183 27.69 38.95 -13.30
C THR A 1183 26.92 39.61 -12.18
N ILE A 1184 27.35 39.39 -10.94
CA ILE A 1184 26.69 39.92 -9.75
C ILE A 1184 27.43 41.16 -9.27
N LYS A 1185 26.67 42.22 -8.98
CA LYS A 1185 27.17 43.49 -8.45
C LYS A 1185 26.48 43.79 -7.13
N VAL A 1186 27.27 43.99 -6.07
CA VAL A 1186 26.76 44.30 -4.73
C VAL A 1186 27.60 45.39 -4.08
N PRO A 1187 27.03 46.25 -3.23
CA PRO A 1187 27.80 47.20 -2.44
C PRO A 1187 28.91 46.52 -1.63
N GLY A 1188 30.14 47.03 -1.72
CA GLY A 1188 31.28 46.45 -1.01
C GLY A 1188 32.51 47.36 -1.01
N LYS A 1189 33.34 47.26 0.03
CA LYS A 1189 34.59 48.02 0.10
C LYS A 1189 35.64 47.41 -0.84
N ALA A 1190 36.51 48.25 -1.39
CA ALA A 1190 37.63 47.78 -2.19
C ALA A 1190 38.50 46.78 -1.39
N GLY A 1191 38.70 45.58 -1.95
CA GLY A 1191 39.49 44.52 -1.32
C GLY A 1191 38.70 43.60 -0.38
N ALA A 1192 37.38 43.77 -0.25
CA ALA A 1192 36.51 42.83 0.45
C ALA A 1192 36.61 41.42 -0.16
N LYS A 1193 36.61 40.40 0.71
CA LYS A 1193 36.68 39.00 0.27
C LYS A 1193 35.28 38.41 0.22
N LEU A 1194 34.99 37.62 -0.81
CA LEU A 1194 33.72 36.94 -0.96
C LEU A 1194 33.92 35.44 -0.77
N LYS A 1195 33.28 34.87 0.24
CA LYS A 1195 33.30 33.43 0.51
C LYS A 1195 32.00 32.79 0.04
N ASP A 1196 32.08 31.77 -0.79
CA ASP A 1196 30.97 30.89 -1.15
C ASP A 1196 30.68 29.95 0.04
N LEU A 1197 29.47 30.04 0.58
CA LEU A 1197 29.06 29.29 1.76
C LEU A 1197 28.59 27.86 1.43
N VAL A 1198 28.53 27.49 0.15
CA VAL A 1198 28.23 26.12 -0.28
C VAL A 1198 29.52 25.34 -0.52
N THR A 1199 30.50 25.96 -1.18
CA THR A 1199 31.78 25.31 -1.51
C THR A 1199 32.89 25.57 -0.49
N ASP A 1200 32.66 26.49 0.45
CA ASP A 1200 33.63 26.98 1.45
C ASP A 1200 34.88 27.67 0.84
N LYS A 1201 34.80 28.10 -0.42
CA LYS A 1201 35.93 28.71 -1.16
C LYS A 1201 35.74 30.21 -1.34
N TYR A 1202 36.85 30.94 -1.39
CA TYR A 1202 36.83 32.35 -1.78
C TYR A 1202 36.66 32.49 -3.30
N VAL A 1203 35.80 33.42 -3.70
CA VAL A 1203 35.51 33.75 -5.10
C VAL A 1203 36.28 35.02 -5.47
N SER A 1204 36.87 35.03 -6.66
CA SER A 1204 37.57 36.21 -7.19
C SER A 1204 36.59 37.36 -7.43
N THR A 1205 36.94 38.55 -6.92
CA THR A 1205 36.14 39.76 -7.04
C THR A 1205 36.93 40.86 -7.75
N THR A 1206 36.23 41.76 -8.43
CA THR A 1206 36.77 43.00 -8.99
C THR A 1206 36.00 44.19 -8.42
N ASN A 1207 36.67 45.32 -8.26
CA ASN A 1207 36.02 46.56 -7.84
C ASN A 1207 35.46 47.26 -9.08
N SER A 1208 34.20 47.68 -9.02
CA SER A 1208 33.52 48.44 -10.08
C SER A 1208 32.91 49.69 -9.46
N GLY A 1209 33.71 50.76 -9.35
CA GLY A 1209 33.32 51.94 -8.58
C GLY A 1209 33.21 51.64 -7.08
N ALA A 1210 32.02 51.79 -6.51
CA ALA A 1210 31.70 51.49 -5.10
C ALA A 1210 31.16 50.06 -4.87
N ASP A 1211 31.07 49.25 -5.93
CA ASP A 1211 30.52 47.91 -5.88
C ASP A 1211 31.62 46.84 -5.99
N LEU A 1212 31.37 45.73 -5.32
CA LEU A 1212 32.05 44.45 -5.50
C LEU A 1212 31.37 43.70 -6.65
N GLN A 1213 32.14 43.29 -7.64
CA GLN A 1213 31.66 42.53 -8.80
C GLN A 1213 32.31 41.15 -8.84
N PHE A 1214 31.52 40.13 -9.15
CA PHE A 1214 32.00 38.76 -9.34
C PHE A 1214 31.13 38.01 -10.34
N VAL A 1215 31.62 36.86 -10.81
CA VAL A 1215 30.94 36.03 -11.81
C VAL A 1215 30.62 34.68 -11.21
N ILE A 1216 29.39 34.21 -11.45
CA ILE A 1216 28.93 32.89 -11.01
C ILE A 1216 28.34 32.13 -12.20
N ASP A 1217 28.55 30.81 -12.24
CA ASP A 1217 27.93 29.92 -13.22
C ASP A 1217 26.73 29.24 -12.55
N SER A 1218 25.54 29.86 -12.68
CA SER A 1218 24.33 29.38 -12.02
C SER A 1218 23.61 28.34 -12.89
N GLN A 1219 23.27 27.20 -12.29
CA GLN A 1219 22.39 26.19 -12.90
C GLN A 1219 20.93 26.67 -12.92
N PRO A 1220 20.03 26.03 -13.70
CA PRO A 1220 18.61 26.34 -13.66
C PRO A 1220 18.07 26.25 -12.23
N MET A 1221 17.16 27.15 -11.87
CA MET A 1221 16.50 27.17 -10.56
C MET A 1221 17.44 27.03 -9.34
N GLU A 1222 18.60 27.68 -9.36
CA GLU A 1222 19.62 27.53 -8.32
C GLU A 1222 19.68 28.70 -7.33
N LEU A 1223 19.89 28.36 -6.04
CA LEU A 1223 20.23 29.31 -4.98
C LEU A 1223 21.72 29.21 -4.64
N ASN A 1224 22.37 30.36 -4.59
CA ASN A 1224 23.76 30.51 -4.16
C ASN A 1224 23.83 31.40 -2.91
N ALA A 1225 24.75 31.08 -2.00
CA ALA A 1225 24.91 31.80 -0.74
C ALA A 1225 26.37 32.17 -0.51
N TYR A 1226 26.59 33.42 -0.12
CA TYR A 1226 27.93 33.99 0.08
C TYR A 1226 27.99 34.81 1.37
N ARG A 1227 29.21 35.02 1.85
CA ARG A 1227 29.54 35.98 2.91
C ARG A 1227 30.58 36.97 2.39
N ILE A 1228 30.32 38.26 2.61
CA ILE A 1228 31.24 39.36 2.31
C ILE A 1228 31.99 39.68 3.61
N GLU A 1229 33.33 39.59 3.55
CA GLU A 1229 34.26 39.83 4.66
C GLU A 1229 35.07 41.12 4.47
#